data_AF-A0A814XFI0-F1
#
_entry.id   AF-A0A814XFI0-F1
#
_cell.length_a   1.000
_cell.length_b   1.000
_cell.length_c   1.000
_cell.angle_alpha   90.00
_cell.angle_beta   90.00
_cell.angle_gamma   90.00
#
_symmetry.space_group_name_H-M   'P 1'
#
loop_
_entity.id
_entity.type
_entity.pdbx_description
1 polymer ?
#
loop_
_entity_poly.entity_id
_entity_poly.type
_entity_poly.pdbx_seq_one_letter_code
_entity_poly.pdbx_strand_id
1 'polypeptide(L)'
;MWLWTWFLNRCILLFQYLLIQYKGFRFNYDAKHAIEQKTNRKTLFNILKQNQNTKLLIEQRRKMNLDTIDTVENFKKLFPKYTIYSDYKPYIEQIKSDGSTKDIMSIGYPIALTNTSGTTGEPKNYPVYSFDINAIYNDCYMLTKSVPFNLFNGCKAISLNSLYYKTYITKDKLKTYKISAITSIAASEKQNIETILKFNQDIVPSIIHNKIIDSNDMFLFILLWALQCKELEVISSVFIMVLVNFFTFMENKFDFICKHIETGTIPTDESLSSPLPIDVRLVLQSSEYRLKPNPNRAQELTEIVSKNGFHHISTRLWPNLKCGICVLSQNLKQFELKFLSTYWDPVVPIFPFAYGMSEHYRIAVPLTTNSYQLIPLPRSVYYEFIEVENDDDDDDQSPESLELGQIDEGKLYEVVLTTYDGLYRYRTEDIIKVTGHYYTLPVWKLVGRKLFPKYTTYSDYKPYIEQIKSDGSTKDIMSIGYPIALTNTSGTTGEPKNYPIYSFDTNAIYNDCYMLTKSVPFNLFNGCKAISLNSLYYKTFVTKDKLKTYKISAITSIAANEKQNIETILKFNQDIVPSIIYNKIVDSNDMFLFILLWALQCKELEVISSVFIMSLVNFFTFMENKFDFICKHIEMGTIPTDESLSSPLPIDVRLVLQSSEYRLKPNPSRAQELMEIVSKNGFHHISTRLWPNLKCGICILSQNLKQFELKFLSTYWDPIVPIFPFVYGMSEHYHIAVPLTTNSYQFIPLPRSVYYEFIEVKNDDRHDDDDDDDDDQSPESLELDQIDAKKQETQDIIKVIGHYYTLPVWQLCGRRGQYLSIVTEHVTEMKLREIIDSILLEYTEEFTSSTPQYTVFIDKLSYVLAIEVDDDKKENEDRLQQIGKELCLKFDQKLQESNEEYKRYRTNQNISSPILLWLKYNTLTTGTREYRLKKSKGSGANQLKSQLILNNRSEDVIKFIKENKVFETR
;
A
#
# COMPACT_ATOMS: atom_id res chain seq x y z
N MET A 1 -12.87 60.66 -15.36
CA MET A 1 -11.96 59.52 -15.17
C MET A 1 -12.70 58.22 -14.89
N TRP A 2 -13.52 58.14 -13.84
CA TRP A 2 -14.29 56.92 -13.49
C TRP A 2 -15.17 56.35 -14.62
N LEU A 3 -15.91 57.20 -15.34
CA LEU A 3 -16.71 56.80 -16.52
C LEU A 3 -15.88 56.22 -17.66
N TRP A 4 -14.67 56.75 -17.89
CA TRP A 4 -13.74 56.27 -18.91
C TRP A 4 -13.14 54.91 -18.52
N THR A 5 -12.76 54.73 -17.25
CA THR A 5 -12.28 53.45 -16.73
C THR A 5 -13.37 52.37 -16.77
N TRP A 6 -14.60 52.73 -16.42
CA TRP A 6 -15.78 51.85 -16.51
C TRP A 6 -16.05 51.42 -17.96
N PHE A 7 -16.05 52.38 -18.90
CA PHE A 7 -16.26 52.11 -20.32
C PHE A 7 -15.16 51.22 -20.92
N LEU A 8 -13.88 51.50 -20.60
CA LEU A 8 -12.75 50.71 -21.06
C LEU A 8 -12.80 49.27 -20.55
N ASN A 9 -13.13 49.07 -19.26
CA ASN A 9 -13.30 47.74 -18.68
C ASN A 9 -14.43 46.96 -19.37
N ARG A 10 -15.56 47.60 -19.71
CA ARG A 10 -16.65 46.97 -20.45
C ARG A 10 -16.24 46.58 -21.87
N CYS A 11 -15.46 47.41 -22.55
CA CYS A 11 -14.94 47.10 -23.89
C CYS A 11 -13.97 45.92 -23.85
N ILE A 12 -13.08 45.85 -22.86
CA ILE A 12 -12.14 44.72 -22.67
C ILE A 12 -12.93 43.43 -22.42
N LEU A 13 -13.94 43.46 -21.54
CA LEU A 13 -14.78 42.30 -21.26
C LEU A 13 -15.56 41.82 -22.49
N LEU A 14 -16.11 42.75 -23.28
CA LEU A 14 -16.81 42.41 -24.51
C LEU A 14 -15.85 41.78 -25.54
N PHE A 15 -14.64 42.34 -25.68
CA PHE A 15 -13.62 41.78 -26.56
C PHE A 15 -13.20 40.36 -26.13
N GLN A 16 -12.98 40.14 -24.83
CA GLN A 16 -12.68 38.82 -24.28
C GLN A 16 -13.82 37.83 -24.55
N TYR A 17 -15.08 38.25 -24.33
CA TYR A 17 -16.23 37.40 -24.61
C TYR A 17 -16.32 37.02 -26.11
N LEU A 18 -16.16 37.99 -27.01
CA LEU A 18 -16.17 37.73 -28.45
C LEU A 18 -15.01 36.81 -28.89
N LEU A 19 -13.82 36.99 -28.31
CA LEU A 19 -12.69 36.08 -28.55
C LEU A 19 -12.98 34.65 -28.08
N ILE A 20 -13.58 34.49 -26.89
CA ILE A 20 -14.00 33.19 -26.36
C ILE A 20 -15.01 32.52 -27.31
N GLN A 21 -16.01 33.27 -27.79
CA GLN A 21 -16.99 32.75 -28.75
C GLN A 21 -16.36 32.34 -30.08
N TYR A 22 -15.44 33.16 -30.62
CA TYR A 22 -14.71 32.85 -31.85
C TYR A 22 -13.85 31.58 -31.70
N LYS A 23 -13.11 31.46 -30.58
CA LYS A 23 -12.30 30.29 -30.27
C LYS A 23 -13.17 29.05 -30.12
N GLY A 24 -14.35 29.20 -29.53
CA GLY A 24 -15.33 28.14 -29.45
C GLY A 24 -15.94 27.67 -30.75
N PHE A 25 -16.24 28.59 -31.66
CA PHE A 25 -16.62 28.24 -33.02
C PHE A 25 -15.54 27.39 -33.69
N ARG A 26 -14.27 27.79 -33.53
CA ARG A 26 -13.12 27.04 -34.06
C ARG A 26 -12.95 25.68 -33.38
N PHE A 27 -13.14 25.58 -32.08
CA PHE A 27 -13.14 24.30 -31.36
C PHE A 27 -14.21 23.35 -31.89
N ASN A 28 -15.45 23.83 -32.07
CA ASN A 28 -16.53 23.00 -32.64
C ASN A 28 -16.24 22.61 -34.10
N TYR A 29 -15.60 23.48 -34.87
CA TYR A 29 -15.15 23.12 -36.22
C TYR A 29 -14.12 21.98 -36.17
N ASP A 30 -13.10 22.10 -35.31
CA ASP A 30 -12.09 21.06 -35.14
C ASP A 30 -12.71 19.75 -34.62
N ALA A 31 -13.66 19.82 -33.70
CA ALA A 31 -14.35 18.65 -33.15
C ALA A 31 -15.23 17.91 -34.19
N LYS A 32 -15.83 18.64 -35.14
CA LYS A 32 -16.62 18.07 -36.24
C LYS A 32 -15.78 17.37 -37.32
N HIS A 33 -14.49 17.69 -37.41
CA HIS A 33 -13.58 17.17 -38.44
C HIS A 33 -12.41 16.40 -37.81
N ALA A 34 -12.55 15.94 -36.57
CA ALA A 34 -11.50 15.25 -35.84
C ALA A 34 -11.14 13.91 -36.50
N ILE A 35 -12.12 13.21 -37.06
CA ILE A 35 -11.93 11.93 -37.76
C ILE A 35 -11.00 12.05 -38.98
N GLU A 36 -10.95 13.22 -39.62
CA GLU A 36 -10.11 13.48 -40.79
C GLU A 36 -8.61 13.63 -40.46
N GLN A 37 -8.23 13.67 -39.19
CA GLN A 37 -6.87 13.91 -38.67
C GLN A 37 -6.18 15.21 -39.12
N LYS A 38 -6.79 16.02 -39.99
CA LYS A 38 -6.18 17.23 -40.56
C LYS A 38 -5.70 18.20 -39.49
N THR A 39 -6.49 18.42 -38.44
CA THR A 39 -6.10 19.32 -37.35
C THR A 39 -4.99 18.73 -36.48
N ASN A 40 -5.05 17.44 -36.14
CA ASN A 40 -4.03 16.74 -35.36
C ASN A 40 -2.67 16.79 -36.11
N ARG A 41 -2.65 16.34 -37.37
CA ARG A 41 -1.45 16.35 -38.23
C ARG A 41 -0.92 17.76 -38.49
N LYS A 42 -1.79 18.75 -38.73
CA LYS A 42 -1.36 20.16 -38.86
C LYS A 42 -0.67 20.66 -37.60
N THR A 43 -1.11 20.22 -36.43
CA THR A 43 -0.46 20.56 -35.16
C THR A 43 0.90 19.91 -35.02
N LEU A 44 1.06 18.65 -35.39
CA LEU A 44 2.37 18.00 -35.49
C LEU A 44 3.35 18.82 -36.35
N PHE A 45 2.96 19.18 -37.58
CA PHE A 45 3.83 19.96 -38.46
C PHE A 45 4.11 21.37 -37.95
N ASN A 46 3.19 21.99 -37.23
CA ASN A 46 3.46 23.26 -36.56
C ASN A 46 4.51 23.10 -35.44
N ILE A 47 4.41 22.05 -34.63
CA ILE A 47 5.39 21.73 -33.58
C ILE A 47 6.77 21.49 -34.21
N LEU A 48 6.85 20.65 -35.25
CA LEU A 48 8.09 20.34 -35.96
C LEU A 48 8.69 21.59 -36.62
N LYS A 49 7.87 22.43 -37.25
CA LYS A 49 8.31 23.68 -37.86
C LYS A 49 8.82 24.68 -36.81
N GLN A 50 8.14 24.79 -35.67
CA GLN A 50 8.61 25.62 -34.57
C GLN A 50 9.97 25.12 -34.08
N ASN A 51 10.11 23.82 -33.83
CA ASN A 51 11.29 23.29 -33.19
C ASN A 51 12.39 22.83 -34.15
N GLN A 52 12.25 23.05 -35.47
CA GLN A 52 13.14 22.49 -36.50
C GLN A 52 14.64 22.77 -36.26
N ASN A 53 14.97 23.89 -35.62
CA ASN A 53 16.34 24.34 -35.36
C ASN A 53 16.81 24.06 -33.94
N THR A 54 16.07 23.28 -33.15
CA THR A 54 16.49 22.92 -31.80
C THR A 54 17.57 21.85 -31.85
N LYS A 55 18.46 21.86 -30.84
CA LYS A 55 19.54 20.88 -30.73
C LYS A 55 19.01 19.44 -30.81
N LEU A 56 17.93 19.14 -30.09
CA LEU A 56 17.28 17.84 -30.07
C LEU A 56 16.86 17.38 -31.48
N LEU A 57 16.10 18.20 -32.24
CA LEU A 57 15.64 17.79 -33.57
C LEU A 57 16.76 17.77 -34.62
N ILE A 58 17.78 18.63 -34.51
CA ILE A 58 18.96 18.58 -35.38
C ILE A 58 19.72 17.27 -35.17
N GLU A 59 19.94 16.87 -33.92
CA GLU A 59 20.65 15.62 -33.60
C GLU A 59 19.87 14.38 -34.06
N GLN A 60 18.55 14.35 -33.88
CA GLN A 60 17.73 13.21 -34.33
C GLN A 60 17.67 13.10 -35.86
N ARG A 61 17.51 14.23 -36.57
CA ARG A 61 17.55 14.24 -38.04
C ARG A 61 18.87 13.71 -38.60
N ARG A 62 19.99 14.08 -37.98
CA ARG A 62 21.32 13.56 -38.33
C ARG A 62 21.46 12.06 -38.05
N LYS A 63 20.96 11.58 -36.90
CA LYS A 63 21.00 10.15 -36.55
C LYS A 63 20.22 9.29 -37.55
N MET A 64 19.08 9.79 -38.03
CA MET A 64 18.19 9.06 -38.92
C MET A 64 18.42 9.34 -40.42
N ASN A 65 19.42 10.16 -40.78
CA ASN A 65 19.68 10.61 -42.16
C ASN A 65 18.44 11.19 -42.87
N LEU A 66 17.68 12.04 -42.17
CA LEU A 66 16.48 12.70 -42.69
C LEU A 66 16.67 14.22 -42.76
N ASP A 67 16.70 14.78 -43.98
CA ASP A 67 16.86 16.22 -44.20
C ASP A 67 15.59 17.01 -43.85
N THR A 68 14.42 16.50 -44.27
CA THR A 68 13.08 17.10 -44.05
C THR A 68 12.09 16.12 -43.44
N ILE A 69 11.08 16.65 -42.75
CA ILE A 69 10.03 15.88 -42.07
C ILE A 69 8.67 16.38 -42.58
N ASP A 70 8.27 15.88 -43.76
CA ASP A 70 7.09 16.37 -44.48
C ASP A 70 5.88 15.43 -44.36
N THR A 71 6.06 14.23 -43.77
CA THR A 71 5.01 13.22 -43.57
C THR A 71 5.00 12.68 -42.15
N VAL A 72 3.85 12.12 -41.71
CA VAL A 72 3.72 11.49 -40.39
C VAL A 72 4.62 10.24 -40.31
N GLU A 73 4.77 9.51 -41.41
CA GLU A 73 5.66 8.34 -41.49
C GLU A 73 7.13 8.73 -41.30
N ASN A 74 7.57 9.85 -41.88
CA ASN A 74 8.93 10.36 -41.67
C ASN A 74 9.12 10.84 -40.23
N PHE A 75 8.09 11.45 -39.63
CA PHE A 75 8.10 11.80 -38.21
C PHE A 75 8.22 10.57 -37.31
N LYS A 76 7.43 9.52 -37.56
CA LYS A 76 7.45 8.27 -36.78
C LYS A 76 8.82 7.57 -36.84
N LYS A 77 9.59 7.74 -37.92
CA LYS A 77 10.97 7.23 -38.07
C LYS A 77 12.03 8.06 -37.34
N LEU A 78 11.72 9.30 -36.96
CA LEU A 78 12.70 10.23 -36.40
C LEU A 78 13.09 9.88 -34.95
N PHE A 79 12.18 9.25 -34.22
CA PHE A 79 12.34 8.84 -32.83
C PHE A 79 12.18 7.32 -32.71
N PRO A 80 12.70 6.70 -31.63
CA PRO A 80 12.29 5.36 -31.24
C PRO A 80 10.76 5.23 -31.23
N LYS A 81 10.25 4.00 -31.39
CA LYS A 81 8.81 3.72 -31.52
C LYS A 81 7.98 4.48 -30.50
N TYR A 82 8.46 4.54 -29.26
CA TYR A 82 7.97 5.43 -28.21
C TYR A 82 9.14 6.01 -27.42
N THR A 83 8.98 7.21 -26.87
CA THR A 83 10.00 7.82 -25.99
C THR A 83 9.53 7.90 -24.55
N ILE A 84 10.49 7.88 -23.64
CA ILE A 84 10.32 7.95 -22.19
C ILE A 84 11.23 9.03 -21.60
N TYR A 85 11.07 9.34 -20.31
CA TYR A 85 11.81 10.42 -19.66
C TYR A 85 13.34 10.32 -19.79
N SER A 86 13.90 9.10 -19.76
CA SER A 86 15.35 8.88 -19.89
C SER A 86 15.93 9.36 -21.22
N ASP A 87 15.14 9.36 -22.30
CA ASP A 87 15.59 9.83 -23.62
C ASP A 87 15.86 11.34 -23.63
N TYR A 88 15.19 12.08 -22.76
CA TYR A 88 15.30 13.53 -22.64
C TYR A 88 16.24 13.96 -21.50
N LYS A 89 16.58 13.06 -20.57
CA LYS A 89 17.43 13.35 -19.39
C LYS A 89 18.72 14.10 -19.75
N PRO A 90 19.49 13.75 -20.81
CA PRO A 90 20.70 14.49 -21.18
C PRO A 90 20.45 15.96 -21.54
N TYR A 91 19.36 16.24 -22.27
CA TYR A 91 18.99 17.60 -22.66
C TYR A 91 18.47 18.41 -21.46
N ILE A 92 17.69 17.77 -20.60
CA ILE A 92 17.15 18.37 -19.36
C ILE A 92 18.28 18.71 -18.38
N GLU A 93 19.24 17.82 -18.19
CA GLU A 93 20.41 18.10 -17.33
C GLU A 93 21.29 19.22 -17.90
N GLN A 94 21.42 19.31 -19.23
CA GLN A 94 22.10 20.45 -19.86
C GLN A 94 21.35 21.77 -19.62
N ILE A 95 20.01 21.76 -19.71
CA ILE A 95 19.18 22.93 -19.41
C ILE A 95 19.40 23.39 -17.95
N LYS A 96 19.46 22.43 -17.01
CA LYS A 96 19.71 22.70 -15.58
C LYS A 96 21.11 23.26 -15.32
N SER A 97 22.15 22.67 -15.92
CA SER A 97 23.54 23.06 -15.68
C SER A 97 23.86 24.46 -16.23
N ASP A 98 23.42 24.75 -17.45
CA ASP A 98 23.85 25.94 -18.17
C ASP A 98 22.97 27.15 -17.85
N GLY A 99 21.65 26.95 -17.68
CA GLY A 99 20.64 27.98 -17.42
C GLY A 99 20.58 29.13 -18.45
N SER A 100 21.38 29.06 -19.51
CA SER A 100 21.67 30.16 -20.45
C SER A 100 21.79 29.68 -21.90
N THR A 101 21.51 28.40 -22.15
CA THR A 101 21.51 27.81 -23.49
C THR A 101 20.07 27.78 -24.02
N LYS A 102 19.83 28.48 -25.12
CA LYS A 102 18.54 28.53 -25.82
C LYS A 102 18.42 27.40 -26.83
N ASP A 103 17.20 27.16 -27.31
CA ASP A 103 16.94 26.31 -28.47
C ASP A 103 17.37 24.83 -28.28
N ILE A 104 17.28 24.27 -27.05
CA ILE A 104 17.67 22.88 -26.76
C ILE A 104 16.55 21.89 -27.16
N MET A 105 15.41 21.93 -26.46
CA MET A 105 14.25 21.06 -26.74
C MET A 105 13.16 21.80 -27.53
N SER A 106 12.93 23.07 -27.20
CA SER A 106 12.05 24.01 -27.91
C SER A 106 12.76 25.35 -28.14
N ILE A 107 12.21 26.19 -29.02
CA ILE A 107 12.78 27.52 -29.32
C ILE A 107 12.73 28.42 -28.09
N GLY A 108 13.82 29.14 -27.86
CA GLY A 108 13.97 30.13 -26.79
C GLY A 108 14.57 29.55 -25.50
N TYR A 109 14.36 30.30 -24.41
CA TYR A 109 14.79 29.90 -23.07
C TYR A 109 13.63 29.26 -22.31
N PRO A 110 13.87 28.17 -21.56
CA PRO A 110 12.86 27.68 -20.63
C PRO A 110 12.58 28.74 -19.56
N ILE A 111 11.29 28.96 -19.29
CA ILE A 111 10.77 29.88 -18.28
C ILE A 111 10.93 29.27 -16.88
N ALA A 112 10.77 27.96 -16.78
CA ALA A 112 10.75 27.21 -15.54
C ALA A 112 11.07 25.72 -15.77
N LEU A 113 11.38 25.01 -14.68
CA LEU A 113 11.34 23.55 -14.63
C LEU A 113 10.16 23.11 -13.77
N THR A 114 9.34 22.18 -14.28
CA THR A 114 8.28 21.52 -13.51
C THR A 114 8.81 20.19 -12.98
N ASN A 115 8.66 19.93 -11.69
CA ASN A 115 9.12 18.72 -11.05
C ASN A 115 7.93 17.82 -10.69
N THR A 116 8.00 16.55 -11.10
CA THR A 116 7.06 15.51 -10.67
C THR A 116 7.74 14.64 -9.62
N SER A 117 7.02 14.36 -8.53
CA SER A 117 7.32 13.21 -7.67
C SER A 117 6.92 11.95 -8.42
N GLY A 118 7.75 11.53 -9.39
CA GLY A 118 7.53 10.27 -10.10
C GLY A 118 7.45 9.09 -9.12
N THR A 119 6.72 8.06 -9.50
CA THR A 119 6.58 6.77 -8.78
C THR A 119 7.90 5.98 -8.70
N THR A 120 8.99 6.53 -9.24
CA THR A 120 10.32 5.91 -9.42
C THR A 120 11.40 6.42 -8.47
N GLY A 121 11.08 7.23 -7.44
CA GLY A 121 12.03 7.72 -6.43
C GLY A 121 12.94 8.88 -6.87
N GLU A 122 13.33 8.98 -8.14
CA GLU A 122 13.98 10.18 -8.70
C GLU A 122 12.95 11.17 -9.29
N PRO A 123 12.97 12.46 -8.92
CA PRO A 123 12.04 13.44 -9.49
C PRO A 123 12.27 13.72 -10.98
N LYS A 124 11.25 13.52 -11.83
CA LYS A 124 11.31 13.87 -13.26
C LYS A 124 11.08 15.39 -13.43
N ASN A 125 11.96 16.08 -14.18
CA ASN A 125 11.92 17.53 -14.40
C ASN A 125 11.64 17.84 -15.88
N TYR A 126 10.63 18.65 -16.17
CA TYR A 126 10.31 19.06 -17.54
C TYR A 126 10.54 20.56 -17.74
N PRO A 127 11.25 20.97 -18.81
CA PRO A 127 11.41 22.37 -19.16
C PRO A 127 10.15 22.93 -19.79
N VAL A 128 9.71 24.10 -19.31
CA VAL A 128 8.55 24.81 -19.85
C VAL A 128 9.04 26.03 -20.61
N TYR A 129 8.79 26.12 -21.92
CA TYR A 129 9.33 27.19 -22.77
C TYR A 129 8.33 28.31 -23.05
N SER A 130 7.06 27.98 -23.20
CA SER A 130 6.05 28.96 -23.55
C SER A 130 4.66 28.56 -23.03
N PHE A 131 3.76 29.53 -23.05
CA PHE A 131 2.40 29.38 -22.58
C PHE A 131 1.44 29.28 -23.77
N ASP A 132 0.68 28.19 -23.88
CA ASP A 132 -0.34 28.07 -24.92
C ASP A 132 -1.58 28.88 -24.55
N ILE A 133 -1.58 30.16 -24.95
CA ILE A 133 -2.74 31.05 -24.82
C ILE A 133 -3.99 30.48 -25.54
N ASN A 134 -3.83 29.66 -26.57
CA ASN A 134 -4.99 29.06 -27.26
C ASN A 134 -5.67 27.99 -26.41
N ALA A 135 -4.91 27.18 -25.67
CA ALA A 135 -5.46 26.22 -24.72
C ALA A 135 -6.39 26.93 -23.73
N ILE A 136 -5.94 28.02 -23.12
CA ILE A 136 -6.76 28.81 -22.18
C ILE A 136 -8.06 29.31 -22.79
N TYR A 137 -8.03 29.90 -23.98
CA TYR A 137 -9.26 30.42 -24.58
C TYR A 137 -10.25 29.29 -24.93
N ASN A 138 -9.74 28.13 -25.31
CA ASN A 138 -10.56 26.93 -25.49
C ASN A 138 -11.12 26.45 -24.15
N ASP A 139 -10.31 26.47 -23.08
CA ASP A 139 -10.75 26.15 -21.72
C ASP A 139 -11.82 27.12 -21.25
N CYS A 140 -11.64 28.43 -21.45
CA CYS A 140 -12.63 29.45 -21.13
C CYS A 140 -13.92 29.23 -21.92
N TYR A 141 -13.83 28.88 -23.21
CA TYR A 141 -15.00 28.56 -24.01
C TYR A 141 -15.71 27.30 -23.49
N MET A 142 -14.97 26.25 -23.20
CA MET A 142 -15.55 25.01 -22.67
C MET A 142 -16.09 25.21 -21.26
N LEU A 143 -15.44 26.03 -20.44
CA LEU A 143 -15.96 26.54 -19.18
C LEU A 143 -17.23 27.36 -19.37
N THR A 144 -17.44 28.10 -20.48
CA THR A 144 -18.74 28.75 -20.76
C THR A 144 -19.84 27.78 -21.19
N LYS A 145 -19.46 26.56 -21.63
CA LYS A 145 -20.38 25.48 -22.02
C LYS A 145 -20.73 24.58 -20.86
N SER A 146 -19.76 24.28 -20.00
CA SER A 146 -19.96 23.54 -18.76
C SER A 146 -20.57 24.48 -17.72
N VAL A 147 -19.95 25.61 -17.42
CA VAL A 147 -20.44 26.55 -16.41
C VAL A 147 -21.02 27.82 -17.05
N PRO A 148 -22.23 28.27 -16.67
CA PRO A 148 -22.72 29.56 -17.14
C PRO A 148 -21.71 30.68 -16.85
N PHE A 149 -21.16 31.33 -17.89
CA PHE A 149 -20.16 32.41 -17.76
C PHE A 149 -20.59 33.53 -16.81
N ASN A 150 -21.90 33.74 -16.67
CA ASN A 150 -22.52 34.69 -15.75
C ASN A 150 -22.39 34.31 -14.26
N LEU A 151 -22.04 33.06 -13.92
CA LEU A 151 -21.77 32.65 -12.54
C LEU A 151 -20.41 33.12 -12.04
N PHE A 152 -19.46 33.33 -12.96
CA PHE A 152 -18.08 33.71 -12.63
C PHE A 152 -17.84 35.21 -12.79
N ASN A 153 -18.40 35.84 -13.81
CA ASN A 153 -18.08 37.23 -14.12
C ASN A 153 -18.43 38.20 -12.96
N GLY A 154 -17.40 38.80 -12.36
CA GLY A 154 -17.52 39.77 -11.27
C GLY A 154 -17.88 39.17 -9.91
N CYS A 155 -17.88 37.84 -9.77
CA CYS A 155 -18.26 37.18 -8.52
C CYS A 155 -17.18 37.32 -7.45
N LYS A 156 -17.56 37.29 -6.18
CA LYS A 156 -16.60 37.21 -5.07
C LYS A 156 -16.09 35.79 -4.92
N ALA A 157 -14.78 35.61 -5.04
CA ALA A 157 -14.16 34.29 -5.04
C ALA A 157 -12.95 34.22 -4.11
N ILE A 158 -12.58 32.99 -3.74
CA ILE A 158 -11.26 32.69 -3.19
C ILE A 158 -10.55 31.64 -4.05
N SER A 159 -9.24 31.77 -4.17
CA SER A 159 -8.37 30.84 -4.88
C SER A 159 -7.39 30.17 -3.91
N LEU A 160 -7.47 28.85 -3.81
CA LEU A 160 -6.52 28.04 -3.04
C LEU A 160 -5.34 27.56 -3.92
N ASN A 161 -5.28 27.99 -5.18
CA ASN A 161 -4.31 27.47 -6.14
C ASN A 161 -2.86 27.85 -5.80
N SER A 162 -2.66 28.91 -4.99
CA SER A 162 -1.33 29.39 -4.58
C SER A 162 -0.56 28.47 -3.65
N LEU A 163 -1.24 27.56 -2.97
CA LEU A 163 -0.62 26.54 -2.12
C LEU A 163 0.27 25.58 -2.91
N TYR A 164 0.11 25.53 -4.23
CA TYR A 164 0.88 24.69 -5.13
C TYR A 164 1.94 25.43 -5.93
N TYR A 165 2.02 26.76 -5.86
CA TYR A 165 2.91 27.55 -6.72
C TYR A 165 4.37 27.65 -6.22
N LYS A 166 4.70 27.24 -4.98
CA LYS A 166 5.89 27.78 -4.29
C LYS A 166 6.83 26.83 -3.59
N THR A 167 6.72 25.52 -3.80
CA THR A 167 7.80 24.64 -3.34
C THR A 167 8.96 24.71 -4.32
N TYR A 168 9.90 25.63 -4.05
CA TYR A 168 11.13 25.79 -4.81
C TYR A 168 12.14 24.72 -4.41
N ILE A 169 12.80 24.12 -5.40
CA ILE A 169 14.07 23.42 -5.18
C ILE A 169 15.13 24.22 -5.93
N THR A 170 15.87 25.07 -5.22
CA THR A 170 17.03 25.77 -5.80
C THR A 170 18.28 24.94 -5.58
N LYS A 171 18.64 24.15 -6.59
CA LYS A 171 20.02 23.69 -6.82
C LYS A 171 20.60 24.20 -8.15
N ASP A 172 19.75 24.65 -9.07
CA ASP A 172 20.11 25.00 -10.46
C ASP A 172 19.93 26.51 -10.74
N LYS A 173 20.48 27.03 -11.85
CA LYS A 173 20.31 28.44 -12.27
C LYS A 173 18.87 28.80 -12.69
N LEU A 174 18.02 27.81 -12.94
CA LEU A 174 16.59 27.93 -13.24
C LEU A 174 15.75 27.62 -12.00
N LYS A 175 14.62 28.32 -11.84
CA LYS A 175 13.65 28.00 -10.78
C LYS A 175 12.93 26.69 -11.13
N THR A 176 13.07 25.70 -10.26
CA THR A 176 12.33 24.44 -10.31
C THR A 176 11.17 24.49 -9.34
N TYR A 177 9.96 24.29 -9.85
CA TYR A 177 8.72 24.24 -9.07
C TYR A 177 8.30 22.78 -8.91
N LYS A 178 8.06 22.31 -7.68
CA LYS A 178 7.36 21.03 -7.51
C LYS A 178 5.93 21.25 -8.00
N ILE A 179 5.48 20.49 -9.00
CA ILE A 179 4.11 20.41 -9.59
C ILE A 179 4.00 20.90 -11.05
N SER A 180 2.87 20.53 -11.68
CA SER A 180 2.40 20.67 -13.07
C SER A 180 2.85 21.91 -13.86
N ALA A 181 2.80 21.81 -15.19
CA ALA A 181 3.12 22.92 -16.09
C ALA A 181 2.29 24.18 -15.79
N ILE A 182 1.01 24.05 -15.43
CA ILE A 182 0.14 25.19 -15.06
C ILE A 182 0.64 25.98 -13.85
N THR A 183 1.15 25.31 -12.83
CA THR A 183 1.63 25.96 -11.60
C THR A 183 2.97 26.65 -11.81
N SER A 184 3.86 26.07 -12.61
CA SER A 184 5.17 26.65 -12.93
C SER A 184 5.05 27.92 -13.78
N ILE A 185 4.09 27.95 -14.70
CA ILE A 185 3.84 29.12 -15.55
C ILE A 185 3.21 30.24 -14.73
N ALA A 186 2.20 29.93 -13.91
CA ALA A 186 1.55 30.91 -13.01
C ALA A 186 2.55 31.56 -12.04
N ALA A 187 3.54 30.81 -11.56
CA ALA A 187 4.55 31.29 -10.63
C ALA A 187 5.71 32.08 -11.28
N SER A 188 5.84 32.05 -12.62
CA SER A 188 7.01 32.59 -13.32
C SER A 188 7.11 34.13 -13.40
N GLU A 189 6.12 34.87 -12.87
CA GLU A 189 6.00 36.34 -12.83
C GLU A 189 6.11 37.08 -14.20
N LYS A 190 6.54 36.41 -15.26
CA LYS A 190 6.86 36.99 -16.57
C LYS A 190 5.68 37.11 -17.52
N GLN A 191 4.50 36.60 -17.16
CA GLN A 191 3.30 36.74 -17.99
C GLN A 191 2.08 37.11 -17.15
N ASN A 192 1.43 38.20 -17.58
CA ASN A 192 0.21 38.81 -17.04
C ASN A 192 -1.03 37.90 -17.17
N ILE A 193 -0.97 36.67 -16.66
CA ILE A 193 -2.10 35.72 -16.65
C ILE A 193 -3.27 36.30 -15.84
N GLU A 194 -2.97 37.00 -14.75
CA GLU A 194 -3.96 37.77 -13.97
C GLU A 194 -4.65 38.88 -14.80
N THR A 195 -4.05 39.38 -15.87
CA THR A 195 -4.68 40.40 -16.73
C THR A 195 -5.58 39.76 -17.80
N ILE A 196 -5.30 38.51 -18.20
CA ILE A 196 -6.03 37.81 -19.26
C ILE A 196 -7.30 37.13 -18.71
N LEU A 197 -7.34 36.75 -17.42
CA LEU A 197 -8.39 35.90 -16.83
C LEU A 197 -9.01 36.46 -15.52
N LYS A 198 -9.15 37.79 -15.37
CA LYS A 198 -9.93 38.39 -14.27
C LYS A 198 -11.43 38.18 -14.47
N PHE A 199 -11.88 36.93 -14.35
CA PHE A 199 -13.30 36.60 -14.37
C PHE A 199 -13.94 36.92 -13.00
N ASN A 200 -13.23 36.72 -11.89
CA ASN A 200 -13.75 36.87 -10.54
C ASN A 200 -12.97 37.93 -9.76
N GLN A 201 -13.57 38.49 -8.71
CA GLN A 201 -12.91 39.32 -7.72
C GLN A 201 -12.38 38.43 -6.59
N ASP A 202 -11.07 38.15 -6.61
CA ASP A 202 -10.44 37.50 -5.46
C ASP A 202 -10.51 38.47 -4.27
N ILE A 203 -11.15 38.02 -3.19
CA ILE A 203 -11.33 38.85 -1.99
C ILE A 203 -10.09 38.86 -1.10
N VAL A 204 -9.11 38.00 -1.39
CA VAL A 204 -7.85 37.90 -0.65
C VAL A 204 -6.80 38.79 -1.32
N PRO A 205 -6.04 39.60 -0.55
CA PRO A 205 -4.91 40.37 -1.08
C PRO A 205 -3.93 39.48 -1.86
N SER A 206 -3.63 39.80 -3.13
CA SER A 206 -2.73 39.01 -3.98
C SER A 206 -1.33 38.82 -3.38
N ILE A 207 -0.87 39.76 -2.55
CA ILE A 207 0.41 39.67 -1.84
C ILE A 207 0.47 38.45 -0.89
N ILE A 208 -0.66 38.00 -0.32
CA ILE A 208 -0.73 36.77 0.50
C ILE A 208 -0.39 35.57 -0.38
N HIS A 209 -1.06 35.47 -1.53
CA HIS A 209 -0.79 34.42 -2.52
C HIS A 209 0.64 34.45 -3.04
N ASN A 210 1.32 35.60 -3.02
CA ASN A 210 2.67 35.79 -3.57
C ASN A 210 3.81 35.70 -2.53
N LYS A 211 3.57 36.00 -1.25
CA LYS A 211 4.64 36.06 -0.23
C LYS A 211 4.56 35.03 0.88
N ILE A 212 3.38 34.43 1.13
CA ILE A 212 3.25 33.36 2.14
C ILE A 212 3.59 32.01 1.49
N ILE A 213 4.44 31.22 2.15
CA ILE A 213 4.94 29.93 1.63
C ILE A 213 4.34 28.76 2.40
N ASP A 214 4.27 28.86 3.73
CA ASP A 214 3.68 27.82 4.55
C ASP A 214 2.18 27.65 4.26
N SER A 215 1.73 26.39 4.16
CA SER A 215 0.37 26.07 3.77
C SER A 215 -0.65 26.40 4.87
N ASN A 216 -0.29 26.18 6.13
CA ASN A 216 -1.17 26.47 7.27
C ASN A 216 -1.31 27.98 7.47
N ASP A 217 -0.21 28.73 7.38
CA ASP A 217 -0.23 30.18 7.43
C ASP A 217 -1.10 30.74 6.29
N MET A 218 -0.96 30.21 5.08
CA MET A 218 -1.76 30.64 3.93
C MET A 218 -3.26 30.31 4.10
N PHE A 219 -3.61 29.13 4.61
CA PHE A 219 -4.99 28.79 4.95
C PHE A 219 -5.57 29.75 5.98
N LEU A 220 -4.81 30.03 7.05
CA LEU A 220 -5.21 30.96 8.10
C LEU A 220 -5.52 32.34 7.52
N PHE A 221 -4.63 32.90 6.71
CA PHE A 221 -4.88 34.20 6.10
C PHE A 221 -6.09 34.17 5.17
N ILE A 222 -6.19 33.21 4.23
CA ILE A 222 -7.36 33.11 3.32
C ILE A 222 -8.68 33.02 4.11
N LEU A 223 -8.71 32.26 5.22
CA LEU A 223 -9.90 32.10 6.06
C LEU A 223 -10.35 33.40 6.73
N LEU A 224 -9.44 34.32 7.08
CA LEU A 224 -9.82 35.61 7.68
C LEU A 224 -10.71 36.44 6.75
N TRP A 225 -10.37 36.54 5.46
CA TRP A 225 -11.21 37.24 4.48
C TRP A 225 -12.41 36.39 4.04
N ALA A 226 -12.23 35.08 3.86
CA ALA A 226 -13.31 34.19 3.43
C ALA A 226 -14.47 34.18 4.44
N LEU A 227 -14.19 33.99 5.72
CA LEU A 227 -15.23 33.93 6.76
C LEU A 227 -15.87 35.29 7.05
N GLN A 228 -15.11 36.38 6.89
CA GLN A 228 -15.66 37.73 6.98
C GLN A 228 -16.60 38.07 5.80
N CYS A 229 -16.37 37.48 4.62
CA CYS A 229 -17.17 37.69 3.42
C CYS A 229 -18.37 36.74 3.33
N LYS A 230 -19.52 37.17 3.86
CA LYS A 230 -20.78 36.41 3.74
C LYS A 230 -21.29 36.25 2.29
N GLU A 231 -20.89 37.15 1.40
CA GLU A 231 -21.25 37.17 -0.01
C GLU A 231 -20.29 36.36 -0.90
N LEU A 232 -19.51 35.42 -0.34
CA LEU A 232 -18.64 34.57 -1.14
C LEU A 232 -19.47 33.69 -2.07
N GLU A 233 -19.09 33.64 -3.35
CA GLU A 233 -19.86 32.96 -4.40
C GLU A 233 -19.09 31.77 -5.00
N VAL A 234 -17.76 31.79 -5.01
CA VAL A 234 -16.94 30.74 -5.64
C VAL A 234 -15.72 30.39 -4.79
N ILE A 235 -15.48 29.08 -4.64
CA ILE A 235 -14.25 28.55 -4.03
C ILE A 235 -13.53 27.73 -5.10
N SER A 236 -12.29 28.09 -5.41
CA SER A 236 -11.48 27.38 -6.42
C SER A 236 -10.22 26.76 -5.82
N SER A 237 -9.89 25.57 -6.27
CA SER A 237 -8.69 24.81 -5.89
C SER A 237 -8.20 23.99 -7.08
N VAL A 238 -6.91 23.66 -7.14
CA VAL A 238 -6.40 22.73 -8.17
C VAL A 238 -6.90 21.32 -7.87
N PHE A 239 -6.82 20.85 -6.63
CA PHE A 239 -7.23 19.49 -6.25
C PHE A 239 -8.24 19.50 -5.12
N ILE A 240 -9.12 18.50 -5.09
CA ILE A 240 -10.11 18.29 -4.02
C ILE A 240 -9.45 18.10 -2.65
N MET A 241 -8.24 17.52 -2.59
CA MET A 241 -7.48 17.31 -1.35
C MET A 241 -7.19 18.62 -0.61
N VAL A 242 -6.94 19.72 -1.32
CA VAL A 242 -6.73 21.03 -0.66
C VAL A 242 -8.01 21.52 -0.03
N LEU A 243 -9.16 21.30 -0.66
CA LEU A 243 -10.44 21.68 -0.06
C LEU A 243 -10.67 20.88 1.23
N VAL A 244 -10.37 19.58 1.23
CA VAL A 244 -10.40 18.77 2.46
C VAL A 244 -9.51 19.38 3.54
N ASN A 245 -8.24 19.67 3.21
CA ASN A 245 -7.29 20.23 4.17
C ASN A 245 -7.69 21.62 4.65
N PHE A 246 -8.21 22.47 3.77
CA PHE A 246 -8.66 23.82 4.08
C PHE A 246 -9.82 23.81 5.08
N PHE A 247 -10.83 22.97 4.85
CA PHE A 247 -11.97 22.85 5.76
C PHE A 247 -11.59 22.14 7.07
N THR A 248 -10.72 21.14 7.03
CA THR A 248 -10.19 20.49 8.24
C THR A 248 -9.37 21.48 9.08
N PHE A 249 -8.55 22.31 8.44
CA PHE A 249 -7.79 23.36 9.12
C PHE A 249 -8.72 24.42 9.73
N MET A 250 -9.75 24.83 8.98
CA MET A 250 -10.80 25.74 9.46
C MET A 250 -11.48 25.20 10.70
N GLU A 251 -11.86 23.91 10.72
CA GLU A 251 -12.46 23.25 11.88
C GLU A 251 -11.54 23.28 13.10
N ASN A 252 -10.26 22.93 12.92
CA ASN A 252 -9.27 22.89 14.01
C ASN A 252 -8.89 24.27 14.57
N LYS A 253 -8.99 25.33 13.76
CA LYS A 253 -8.58 26.71 14.12
C LYS A 253 -9.75 27.68 14.22
N PHE A 254 -10.99 27.17 14.24
CA PHE A 254 -12.18 27.98 14.10
C PHE A 254 -12.29 29.12 15.11
N ASP A 255 -12.16 28.82 16.41
CA ASP A 255 -12.27 29.80 17.48
C ASP A 255 -11.16 30.86 17.40
N PHE A 256 -9.95 30.43 17.05
CA PHE A 256 -8.81 31.32 16.86
C PHE A 256 -9.08 32.31 15.72
N ILE A 257 -9.60 31.84 14.59
CA ILE A 257 -9.94 32.68 13.43
C ILE A 257 -11.08 33.65 13.79
N CYS A 258 -12.12 33.18 14.48
CA CYS A 258 -13.25 34.01 14.88
C CYS A 258 -12.82 35.18 15.80
N LYS A 259 -11.91 34.95 16.74
CA LYS A 259 -11.35 36.00 17.61
C LYS A 259 -10.62 37.10 16.82
N HIS A 260 -9.89 36.71 15.76
CA HIS A 260 -9.21 37.67 14.89
C HIS A 260 -10.19 38.47 14.01
N ILE A 261 -11.28 37.84 13.54
CA ILE A 261 -12.37 38.53 12.84
C ILE A 261 -13.11 39.51 13.76
N GLU A 262 -13.40 39.09 15.00
CA GLU A 262 -14.06 39.92 16.02
C GLU A 262 -13.28 41.21 16.28
N THR A 263 -11.98 41.07 16.52
CA THR A 263 -11.10 42.18 16.90
C THR A 263 -10.49 42.93 15.72
N GLY A 264 -10.58 42.40 14.50
CA GLY A 264 -9.96 42.97 13.30
C GLY A 264 -8.42 42.98 13.39
N THR A 265 -7.85 41.94 13.99
CA THR A 265 -6.41 41.79 14.19
C THR A 265 -5.85 40.70 13.30
N ILE A 266 -4.57 40.83 12.92
CA ILE A 266 -3.85 39.76 12.25
C ILE A 266 -3.08 38.90 13.28
N PRO A 267 -2.85 37.61 13.00
CA PRO A 267 -2.04 36.74 13.86
C PRO A 267 -0.63 37.31 14.10
N THR A 268 -0.07 37.07 15.29
CA THR A 268 1.29 37.47 15.66
C THR A 268 2.33 36.51 15.08
N ASP A 269 3.59 36.93 14.96
CA ASP A 269 4.66 36.08 14.42
C ASP A 269 4.87 34.79 15.23
N GLU A 270 4.61 34.82 16.54
CA GLU A 270 4.67 33.65 17.42
C GLU A 270 3.61 32.59 17.09
N SER A 271 2.51 32.99 16.45
CA SER A 271 1.41 32.11 16.05
C SER A 271 1.52 31.59 14.62
N LEU A 272 2.52 32.06 13.87
CA LEU A 272 2.79 31.70 12.48
C LEU A 272 3.99 30.75 12.39
N SER A 273 4.06 30.02 11.29
CA SER A 273 5.19 29.12 11.02
C SER A 273 6.48 29.88 10.69
N SER A 274 6.36 31.13 10.24
CA SER A 274 7.49 32.05 10.03
C SER A 274 7.06 33.51 10.22
N PRO A 275 7.99 34.42 10.58
CA PRO A 275 7.67 35.85 10.71
C PRO A 275 7.11 36.44 9.41
N LEU A 276 6.04 37.23 9.50
CA LEU A 276 5.41 37.80 8.32
C LEU A 276 6.37 38.78 7.59
N PRO A 277 6.52 38.67 6.26
CA PRO A 277 7.31 39.64 5.50
C PRO A 277 6.84 41.08 5.69
N ILE A 278 7.77 42.04 5.70
CA ILE A 278 7.48 43.45 6.01
C ILE A 278 6.53 44.09 4.99
N ASP A 279 6.69 43.75 3.72
CA ASP A 279 5.82 44.20 2.61
C ASP A 279 4.39 43.67 2.77
N VAL A 280 4.22 42.41 3.19
CA VAL A 280 2.90 41.85 3.53
C VAL A 280 2.27 42.63 4.66
N ARG A 281 2.99 42.89 5.77
CA ARG A 281 2.45 43.66 6.91
C ARG A 281 1.97 45.04 6.49
N LEU A 282 2.76 45.75 5.68
CA LEU A 282 2.40 47.09 5.21
C LEU A 282 1.13 47.06 4.36
N VAL A 283 0.98 46.10 3.46
CA VAL A 283 -0.25 45.93 2.66
C VAL A 283 -1.44 45.60 3.56
N LEU A 284 -1.29 44.68 4.52
CA LEU A 284 -2.36 44.32 5.46
C LEU A 284 -2.72 45.43 6.45
N GLN A 285 -1.87 46.46 6.60
CA GLN A 285 -2.15 47.65 7.39
C GLN A 285 -2.80 48.78 6.57
N SER A 286 -2.79 48.68 5.24
CA SER A 286 -3.41 49.67 4.36
C SER A 286 -4.93 49.72 4.53
N SER A 287 -5.54 50.88 4.27
CA SER A 287 -6.99 51.06 4.37
C SER A 287 -7.80 50.16 3.43
N GLU A 288 -7.17 49.68 2.36
CA GLU A 288 -7.78 48.82 1.34
C GLU A 288 -7.90 47.36 1.80
N TYR A 289 -6.86 46.82 2.45
CA TYR A 289 -6.75 45.40 2.77
C TYR A 289 -6.77 45.07 4.26
N ARG A 290 -6.80 46.09 5.14
CA ARG A 290 -6.88 45.88 6.58
C ARG A 290 -8.12 45.10 6.98
N LEU A 291 -7.91 44.02 7.74
CA LEU A 291 -8.98 43.26 8.37
C LEU A 291 -9.77 44.19 9.31
N LYS A 292 -11.08 44.33 9.06
CA LYS A 292 -11.95 45.20 9.85
C LYS A 292 -12.50 44.44 11.06
N PRO A 293 -12.59 45.03 12.25
CA PRO A 293 -13.29 44.40 13.37
C PRO A 293 -14.75 44.11 13.00
N ASN A 294 -15.19 42.87 13.13
CA ASN A 294 -16.55 42.46 12.83
C ASN A 294 -17.08 41.46 13.88
N PRO A 295 -17.41 41.95 15.10
CA PRO A 295 -17.88 41.10 16.19
C PRO A 295 -19.21 40.41 15.86
N ASN A 296 -20.12 41.09 15.15
CA ASN A 296 -21.40 40.51 14.74
C ASN A 296 -21.20 39.28 13.85
N ARG A 297 -20.25 39.34 12.90
CA ARG A 297 -19.94 38.19 12.05
C ARG A 297 -19.27 37.07 12.83
N ALA A 298 -18.35 37.39 13.74
CA ALA A 298 -17.72 36.37 14.58
C ALA A 298 -18.75 35.63 15.46
N GLN A 299 -19.70 36.36 16.06
CA GLN A 299 -20.80 35.76 16.81
C GLN A 299 -21.69 34.89 15.92
N GLU A 300 -22.09 35.38 14.74
CA GLU A 300 -22.88 34.62 13.76
C GLU A 300 -22.19 33.30 13.38
N LEU A 301 -20.88 33.34 13.12
CA LEU A 301 -20.08 32.15 12.80
C LEU A 301 -20.11 31.12 13.93
N THR A 302 -19.90 31.55 15.18
CA THR A 302 -19.98 30.68 16.37
C THR A 302 -21.38 30.09 16.55
N GLU A 303 -22.44 30.87 16.30
CA GLU A 303 -23.83 30.38 16.34
C GLU A 303 -24.13 29.36 15.23
N ILE A 304 -23.56 29.53 14.03
CA ILE A 304 -23.70 28.57 12.93
C ILE A 304 -23.07 27.22 13.30
N VAL A 305 -21.85 27.23 13.83
CA VAL A 305 -21.10 26.01 14.16
C VAL A 305 -21.66 25.33 15.41
N SER A 306 -22.06 26.07 16.45
CA SER A 306 -22.61 25.48 17.68
C SER A 306 -23.90 24.70 17.49
N LYS A 307 -24.72 25.03 16.47
CA LYS A 307 -25.98 24.33 16.18
C LYS A 307 -25.76 22.93 15.60
N ASN A 308 -24.95 22.81 14.55
CA ASN A 308 -24.84 21.58 13.73
C ASN A 308 -23.39 21.16 13.41
N GLY A 309 -22.40 21.69 14.14
CA GLY A 309 -20.98 21.45 13.86
C GLY A 309 -20.59 21.87 12.44
N PHE A 310 -19.68 21.13 11.82
CA PHE A 310 -19.17 21.38 10.46
C PHE A 310 -19.90 20.60 9.35
N HIS A 311 -20.98 19.88 9.67
CA HIS A 311 -21.73 19.09 8.69
C HIS A 311 -22.40 19.95 7.61
N HIS A 312 -22.07 19.78 6.33
CA HIS A 312 -22.51 20.64 5.21
C HIS A 312 -22.37 22.15 5.53
N ILE A 313 -21.23 22.53 6.09
CA ILE A 313 -20.99 23.89 6.61
C ILE A 313 -20.89 24.97 5.51
N SER A 314 -20.53 24.61 4.28
CA SER A 314 -20.22 25.56 3.20
C SER A 314 -21.31 26.62 2.94
N THR A 315 -22.57 26.24 2.68
CA THR A 315 -23.69 27.18 2.44
C THR A 315 -24.16 27.89 3.71
N ARG A 316 -23.96 27.28 4.88
CA ARG A 316 -24.25 27.92 6.17
C ARG A 316 -23.30 29.08 6.44
N LEU A 317 -22.02 28.92 6.09
CA LEU A 317 -21.04 30.00 6.16
C LEU A 317 -21.26 31.02 5.04
N TRP A 318 -21.54 30.55 3.82
CA TRP A 318 -21.64 31.35 2.61
C TRP A 318 -22.97 31.09 1.90
N PRO A 319 -24.06 31.79 2.28
CA PRO A 319 -25.38 31.55 1.69
C PRO A 319 -25.46 31.85 0.19
N ASN A 320 -24.54 32.66 -0.34
CA ASN A 320 -24.48 33.01 -1.76
C ASN A 320 -23.53 32.10 -2.56
N LEU A 321 -23.03 31.02 -1.96
CA LEU A 321 -22.08 30.12 -2.62
C LEU A 321 -22.76 29.44 -3.84
N LYS A 322 -22.23 29.69 -5.02
CA LYS A 322 -22.78 29.22 -6.30
C LYS A 322 -22.11 27.95 -6.78
N CYS A 323 -20.79 27.82 -6.62
CA CYS A 323 -20.06 26.62 -7.03
C CYS A 323 -18.66 26.49 -6.42
N GLY A 324 -18.16 25.26 -6.44
CA GLY A 324 -16.74 24.95 -6.29
C GLY A 324 -16.10 24.71 -7.65
N ILE A 325 -14.79 24.97 -7.78
CA ILE A 325 -14.00 24.58 -8.96
C ILE A 325 -12.81 23.75 -8.48
N CYS A 326 -12.67 22.53 -8.98
CA CYS A 326 -11.48 21.72 -8.72
C CYS A 326 -11.20 20.68 -9.80
N VAL A 327 -9.99 20.12 -9.86
CA VAL A 327 -9.74 18.91 -10.66
C VAL A 327 -10.36 17.73 -9.93
N LEU A 328 -11.32 17.09 -10.60
CA LEU A 328 -11.95 15.85 -10.16
C LEU A 328 -11.26 14.67 -10.87
N SER A 329 -10.89 13.67 -10.10
CA SER A 329 -10.28 12.43 -10.60
C SER A 329 -10.96 11.24 -9.93
N GLN A 330 -11.17 10.16 -10.67
CA GLN A 330 -11.72 8.92 -10.11
C GLN A 330 -10.81 8.38 -9.00
N ASN A 331 -9.48 8.50 -9.15
CA ASN A 331 -8.51 8.11 -8.13
C ASN A 331 -8.68 8.84 -6.79
N LEU A 332 -9.33 10.02 -6.79
CA LEU A 332 -9.56 10.83 -5.59
C LEU A 332 -11.02 10.74 -5.08
N LYS A 333 -11.83 9.81 -5.62
CA LYS A 333 -13.27 9.73 -5.34
C LYS A 333 -13.56 9.55 -3.85
N GLN A 334 -12.76 8.78 -3.13
CA GLN A 334 -12.91 8.62 -1.67
C GLN A 334 -12.78 9.95 -0.90
N PHE A 335 -11.83 10.81 -1.29
CA PHE A 335 -11.63 12.12 -0.66
C PHE A 335 -12.75 13.07 -1.05
N GLU A 336 -13.21 13.00 -2.30
CA GLU A 336 -14.38 13.73 -2.77
C GLU A 336 -15.64 13.35 -1.97
N LEU A 337 -15.94 12.06 -1.84
CA LEU A 337 -17.10 11.58 -1.09
C LEU A 337 -17.03 12.01 0.38
N LYS A 338 -15.86 11.88 1.02
CA LYS A 338 -15.65 12.32 2.40
C LYS A 338 -15.80 13.83 2.56
N PHE A 339 -15.32 14.61 1.60
CA PHE A 339 -15.48 16.06 1.59
C PHE A 339 -16.94 16.47 1.44
N LEU A 340 -17.64 15.86 0.48
CA LEU A 340 -19.04 16.13 0.17
C LEU A 340 -19.97 15.72 1.33
N SER A 341 -19.72 14.57 1.96
CA SER A 341 -20.51 14.12 3.11
C SER A 341 -20.30 14.99 4.35
N THR A 342 -19.12 15.58 4.50
CA THR A 342 -18.75 16.28 5.74
C THR A 342 -18.94 17.79 5.63
N TYR A 343 -18.37 18.46 4.62
CA TYR A 343 -18.23 19.92 4.64
C TYR A 343 -19.05 20.63 3.56
N TRP A 344 -19.24 20.01 2.40
CA TRP A 344 -19.84 20.65 1.24
C TRP A 344 -21.34 20.41 1.17
N ASP A 345 -22.12 21.44 0.85
CA ASP A 345 -23.57 21.27 0.66
C ASP A 345 -23.83 20.65 -0.73
N PRO A 346 -24.54 19.51 -0.82
CA PRO A 346 -24.81 18.84 -2.09
C PRO A 346 -25.64 19.69 -3.07
N VAL A 347 -26.32 20.74 -2.61
CA VAL A 347 -27.05 21.68 -3.49
C VAL A 347 -26.09 22.55 -4.32
N VAL A 348 -24.85 22.75 -3.85
CA VAL A 348 -23.84 23.55 -4.53
C VAL A 348 -22.98 22.67 -5.42
N PRO A 349 -22.97 22.86 -6.75
CA PRO A 349 -22.17 22.04 -7.65
C PRO A 349 -20.67 22.30 -7.50
N ILE A 350 -19.86 21.24 -7.67
CA ILE A 350 -18.42 21.34 -7.84
C ILE A 350 -18.10 21.01 -9.29
N PHE A 351 -17.52 21.97 -10.00
CA PHE A 351 -17.20 21.82 -11.41
C PHE A 351 -15.76 21.33 -11.61
N PRO A 352 -15.56 20.30 -12.45
CA PRO A 352 -14.23 19.89 -12.86
C PRO A 352 -13.57 21.03 -13.68
N PHE A 353 -12.28 21.28 -13.44
CA PHE A 353 -11.58 22.40 -14.07
C PHE A 353 -10.93 22.05 -15.41
N ALA A 354 -9.96 21.13 -15.42
CA ALA A 354 -9.24 20.68 -16.61
C ALA A 354 -8.45 19.41 -16.30
N TYR A 355 -8.01 18.71 -17.35
CA TYR A 355 -7.01 17.65 -17.26
C TYR A 355 -5.70 18.14 -17.91
N GLY A 356 -4.67 18.24 -17.07
CA GLY A 356 -3.33 18.66 -17.43
C GLY A 356 -2.29 17.85 -16.69
N MET A 357 -1.04 17.91 -17.16
CA MET A 357 0.06 17.11 -16.66
C MET A 357 1.32 17.98 -16.48
N SER A 358 2.44 17.41 -16.08
CA SER A 358 3.68 18.20 -15.96
C SER A 358 4.39 18.34 -17.31
N GLU A 359 4.16 17.38 -18.19
CA GLU A 359 4.63 17.31 -19.57
C GLU A 359 3.99 18.37 -20.47
N HIS A 360 2.81 18.88 -20.10
CA HIS A 360 2.11 19.94 -20.82
C HIS A 360 1.02 20.63 -20.00
N TYR A 361 0.77 21.91 -20.29
CA TYR A 361 -0.20 22.76 -19.58
C TYR A 361 -1.58 22.12 -19.40
N ARG A 362 -2.24 21.76 -20.52
CA ARG A 362 -3.59 21.15 -20.56
C ARG A 362 -3.76 20.32 -21.82
N ILE A 363 -4.34 19.14 -21.66
CA ILE A 363 -4.57 18.19 -22.77
C ILE A 363 -6.04 17.85 -22.97
N ALA A 364 -6.89 18.00 -21.96
CA ALA A 364 -8.33 17.80 -22.10
C ALA A 364 -9.13 18.65 -21.10
N VAL A 365 -10.40 18.86 -21.41
CA VAL A 365 -11.35 19.64 -20.60
C VAL A 365 -12.64 18.87 -20.36
N PRO A 366 -13.34 19.09 -19.25
CA PRO A 366 -14.60 18.42 -18.98
C PRO A 366 -15.67 18.73 -20.02
N LEU A 367 -16.39 17.70 -20.47
CA LEU A 367 -17.51 17.84 -21.40
C LEU A 367 -18.69 18.56 -20.75
N THR A 368 -19.02 18.18 -19.50
CA THR A 368 -20.12 18.77 -18.73
C THR A 368 -19.72 19.00 -17.27
N THR A 369 -20.60 19.67 -16.53
CA THR A 369 -20.42 20.05 -15.13
C THR A 369 -20.33 18.91 -14.14
N ASN A 370 -20.94 17.76 -14.45
CA ASN A 370 -21.13 16.65 -13.51
C ASN A 370 -20.52 15.34 -14.04
N SER A 371 -19.57 15.41 -14.97
CA SER A 371 -19.00 14.22 -15.61
C SER A 371 -17.48 14.19 -15.48
N TYR A 372 -16.93 13.01 -15.14
CA TYR A 372 -15.50 12.67 -15.33
C TYR A 372 -15.10 12.54 -16.81
N GLN A 373 -16.03 12.82 -17.73
CA GLN A 373 -15.79 12.80 -19.16
C GLN A 373 -15.03 14.04 -19.59
N LEU A 374 -13.93 13.80 -20.30
CA LEU A 374 -12.98 14.77 -20.79
C LEU A 374 -12.99 14.74 -22.32
N ILE A 375 -12.86 15.92 -22.92
CA ILE A 375 -12.68 16.11 -24.34
C ILE A 375 -11.25 16.63 -24.57
N PRO A 376 -10.47 16.03 -25.49
CA PRO A 376 -9.18 16.58 -25.89
C PRO A 376 -9.29 18.02 -26.36
N LEU A 377 -8.18 18.75 -26.29
CA LEU A 377 -8.05 20.10 -26.84
C LEU A 377 -7.31 20.04 -28.19
N PRO A 378 -8.02 20.03 -29.34
CA PRO A 378 -7.37 20.10 -30.62
C PRO A 378 -6.42 21.29 -30.68
N ARG A 379 -5.26 21.07 -31.30
CA ARG A 379 -4.17 22.04 -31.46
C ARG A 379 -3.28 22.31 -30.26
N SER A 380 -3.60 21.81 -29.07
CA SER A 380 -2.75 21.92 -27.88
C SER A 380 -1.50 21.05 -28.00
N VAL A 381 -1.69 19.80 -28.40
CA VAL A 381 -0.65 18.79 -28.64
C VAL A 381 -1.03 17.95 -29.85
N TYR A 382 -0.08 17.18 -30.37
CA TYR A 382 -0.37 16.09 -31.27
C TYR A 382 -0.62 14.82 -30.44
N TYR A 383 -1.79 14.21 -30.64
CA TYR A 383 -2.26 13.05 -29.87
C TYR A 383 -2.04 11.76 -30.65
N GLU A 384 -1.49 10.78 -29.95
CA GLU A 384 -1.35 9.39 -30.34
C GLU A 384 -1.86 8.49 -29.19
N PHE A 385 -2.27 7.27 -29.51
CA PHE A 385 -2.88 6.34 -28.56
C PHE A 385 -2.38 4.91 -28.79
N ILE A 386 -2.13 4.17 -27.71
CA ILE A 386 -1.74 2.75 -27.76
C ILE A 386 -2.88 1.95 -27.12
N GLU A 387 -3.48 1.01 -27.84
CA GLU A 387 -4.57 0.18 -27.29
C GLU A 387 -4.03 -0.81 -26.25
N VAL A 388 -4.64 -0.84 -25.06
CA VAL A 388 -4.12 -1.58 -23.90
C VAL A 388 -4.21 -3.10 -24.07
N GLU A 389 -5.23 -3.61 -24.79
CA GLU A 389 -5.40 -5.06 -24.99
C GLU A 389 -4.35 -5.69 -25.91
N ASN A 390 -3.58 -4.87 -26.65
CA ASN A 390 -2.56 -5.33 -27.59
C ASN A 390 -1.12 -5.03 -27.13
N ASP A 391 -0.93 -4.52 -25.90
CA ASP A 391 0.39 -4.14 -25.39
C ASP A 391 1.05 -5.33 -24.67
N ASP A 392 1.54 -6.30 -25.44
CA ASP A 392 2.45 -7.35 -24.93
C ASP A 392 3.75 -6.70 -24.45
N ASP A 393 4.23 -7.06 -23.25
CA ASP A 393 5.37 -6.45 -22.54
C ASP A 393 6.75 -6.62 -23.22
N ASP A 394 6.79 -7.10 -24.47
CA ASP A 394 7.99 -7.15 -25.31
C ASP A 394 8.09 -5.86 -26.16
N ASP A 395 9.10 -5.02 -25.89
CA ASP A 395 9.35 -3.73 -26.56
C ASP A 395 9.45 -3.81 -28.11
N ASP A 396 9.72 -5.00 -28.68
CA ASP A 396 9.78 -5.24 -30.14
C ASP A 396 8.39 -5.55 -30.77
N GLN A 397 7.35 -5.84 -29.97
CA GLN A 397 6.01 -6.25 -30.42
C GLN A 397 4.91 -5.20 -30.16
N SER A 398 5.19 -4.09 -29.45
CA SER A 398 4.13 -3.12 -29.07
C SER A 398 3.29 -2.64 -30.27
N PRO A 399 1.98 -2.40 -30.14
CA PRO A 399 1.14 -2.06 -31.29
C PRO A 399 1.48 -0.67 -31.84
N GLU A 400 1.22 -0.44 -33.14
CA GLU A 400 1.35 0.88 -33.75
C GLU A 400 0.38 1.88 -33.11
N SER A 401 0.84 3.11 -32.93
CA SER A 401 0.00 4.17 -32.33
C SER A 401 -1.11 4.61 -33.28
N LEU A 402 -2.31 4.74 -32.72
CA LEU A 402 -3.50 5.27 -33.34
C LEU A 402 -3.55 6.79 -33.19
N GLU A 403 -4.02 7.49 -34.22
CA GLU A 403 -4.28 8.93 -34.17
C GLU A 403 -5.66 9.24 -33.53
N LEU A 404 -5.88 10.51 -33.20
CA LEU A 404 -7.02 11.02 -32.42
C LEU A 404 -8.42 10.56 -32.88
N GLY A 405 -8.65 10.33 -34.16
CA GLY A 405 -9.96 9.87 -34.67
C GLY A 405 -9.98 8.42 -35.12
N GLN A 406 -8.98 7.63 -34.71
CA GLN A 406 -8.89 6.20 -34.96
C GLN A 406 -9.17 5.36 -33.69
N ILE A 407 -9.48 6.02 -32.57
CA ILE A 407 -9.79 5.33 -31.31
C ILE A 407 -11.29 5.10 -31.18
N ASP A 408 -11.67 3.90 -30.78
CA ASP A 408 -13.06 3.48 -30.66
C ASP A 408 -13.60 3.56 -29.23
N GLU A 409 -14.91 3.75 -29.12
CA GLU A 409 -15.66 3.75 -27.87
C GLU A 409 -15.60 2.40 -27.14
N GLY A 410 -15.58 2.44 -25.80
CA GLY A 410 -15.53 1.26 -24.93
C GLY A 410 -14.12 0.77 -24.62
N LYS A 411 -13.14 1.06 -25.49
CA LYS A 411 -11.76 0.59 -25.39
C LYS A 411 -10.86 1.45 -24.50
N LEU A 412 -9.78 0.84 -24.03
CA LEU A 412 -8.74 1.44 -23.21
C LEU A 412 -7.51 1.78 -24.04
N TYR A 413 -6.97 2.99 -23.82
CA TYR A 413 -5.77 3.45 -24.52
C TYR A 413 -4.80 4.14 -23.57
N GLU A 414 -3.51 3.89 -23.75
CA GLU A 414 -2.46 4.76 -23.24
C GLU A 414 -2.31 6.01 -24.11
N VAL A 415 -2.15 7.18 -23.48
CA VAL A 415 -1.96 8.45 -24.18
C VAL A 415 -0.47 8.66 -24.52
N VAL A 416 -0.19 8.99 -25.78
CA VAL A 416 1.13 9.36 -26.27
C VAL A 416 1.07 10.77 -26.86
N LEU A 417 2.02 11.63 -26.46
CA LEU A 417 1.98 13.05 -26.81
C LEU A 417 3.22 13.52 -27.56
N THR A 418 3.00 14.44 -28.49
CA THR A 418 4.04 15.34 -29.01
C THR A 418 3.69 16.78 -28.69
N THR A 419 4.58 17.50 -28.02
CA THR A 419 4.33 18.83 -27.42
C THR A 419 5.20 19.92 -28.02
N TYR A 420 4.75 21.18 -27.90
CA TYR A 420 5.54 22.34 -28.32
C TYR A 420 6.83 22.53 -27.50
N ASP A 421 6.86 22.04 -26.26
CA ASP A 421 8.03 22.12 -25.37
C ASP A 421 9.11 21.06 -25.69
N GLY A 422 8.89 20.22 -26.70
CA GLY A 422 9.92 19.36 -27.27
C GLY A 422 9.93 17.92 -26.75
N LEU A 423 8.78 17.42 -26.28
CA LEU A 423 8.54 15.99 -26.09
C LEU A 423 7.93 15.43 -27.39
N TYR A 424 8.44 14.33 -27.91
CA TYR A 424 8.02 13.72 -29.18
C TYR A 424 7.70 12.24 -29.00
N ARG A 425 6.50 11.81 -29.37
CA ARG A 425 6.00 10.44 -29.14
C ARG A 425 6.21 9.96 -27.70
N TYR A 426 5.98 10.86 -26.74
CA TYR A 426 6.24 10.64 -25.33
C TYR A 426 5.10 9.86 -24.68
N ARG A 427 5.41 8.71 -24.07
CA ARG A 427 4.45 7.90 -23.29
C ARG A 427 4.11 8.63 -21.99
N THR A 428 2.87 9.07 -21.85
CA THR A 428 2.45 9.72 -20.60
C THR A 428 2.19 8.72 -19.49
N GLU A 429 2.11 7.43 -19.82
CA GLU A 429 1.69 6.38 -18.91
C GLU A 429 0.24 6.60 -18.41
N ASP A 430 -0.57 7.50 -18.99
CA ASP A 430 -1.97 7.67 -18.59
C ASP A 430 -2.87 6.75 -19.43
N ILE A 431 -3.73 5.98 -18.76
CA ILE A 431 -4.74 5.13 -19.39
C ILE A 431 -6.08 5.86 -19.37
N ILE A 432 -6.72 5.91 -20.54
CA ILE A 432 -8.05 6.47 -20.73
C ILE A 432 -9.02 5.41 -21.26
N LYS A 433 -10.30 5.55 -20.91
CA LYS A 433 -11.40 4.79 -21.55
C LYS A 433 -12.20 5.73 -22.43
N VAL A 434 -12.35 5.41 -23.71
CA VAL A 434 -13.23 6.19 -24.60
C VAL A 434 -14.68 5.85 -24.24
N THR A 435 -15.49 6.88 -24.00
CA THR A 435 -16.87 6.77 -23.49
C THR A 435 -17.92 7.38 -24.41
N GLY A 436 -17.51 7.82 -25.59
CA GLY A 436 -18.39 8.49 -26.55
C GLY A 436 -17.63 9.46 -27.42
N HIS A 437 -18.39 10.29 -28.14
CA HIS A 437 -17.87 11.30 -29.05
C HIS A 437 -18.62 12.62 -28.90
N TYR A 438 -17.89 13.74 -28.95
CA TYR A 438 -18.43 15.09 -29.09
C TYR A 438 -18.26 15.52 -30.55
N TYR A 439 -19.35 15.46 -31.32
CA TYR A 439 -19.31 15.38 -32.78
C TYR A 439 -18.49 14.16 -33.23
N THR A 440 -17.29 14.37 -33.77
CA THR A 440 -16.37 13.30 -34.19
C THR A 440 -15.14 13.20 -33.30
N LEU A 441 -15.03 14.04 -32.28
CA LEU A 441 -13.90 14.09 -31.36
C LEU A 441 -14.16 13.10 -30.22
N PRO A 442 -13.23 12.18 -29.89
CA PRO A 442 -13.45 11.21 -28.83
C PRO A 442 -13.60 11.89 -27.48
N VAL A 443 -14.45 11.33 -26.64
CA VAL A 443 -14.66 11.73 -25.25
C VAL A 443 -14.22 10.59 -24.36
N TRP A 444 -13.34 10.87 -23.41
CA TRP A 444 -12.76 9.82 -22.58
C TRP A 444 -12.86 10.11 -21.08
N LYS A 445 -12.75 9.07 -20.28
CA LYS A 445 -12.51 9.18 -18.84
C LYS A 445 -11.07 8.78 -18.57
N LEU A 446 -10.40 9.51 -17.68
CA LEU A 446 -9.15 9.02 -17.11
C LEU A 446 -9.47 7.81 -16.23
N VAL A 447 -8.79 6.71 -16.52
CA VAL A 447 -8.89 5.46 -15.79
C VAL A 447 -7.81 5.54 -14.71
N GLY A 448 -6.55 5.42 -15.10
CA GLY A 448 -5.44 5.54 -14.15
C GLY A 448 -4.14 5.80 -14.88
N ARG A 449 -3.02 5.53 -14.21
CA ARG A 449 -1.72 5.46 -14.89
C ARG A 449 -1.31 4.01 -15.07
N LYS A 450 -0.76 3.69 -16.24
CA LYS A 450 0.11 2.54 -16.49
C LYS A 450 1.34 2.71 -15.61
N LEU A 451 1.17 2.46 -14.33
CA LEU A 451 2.27 1.93 -13.55
C LEU A 451 2.71 0.72 -14.36
N PHE A 452 3.99 0.63 -14.75
CA PHE A 452 4.57 -0.70 -14.89
C PHE A 452 4.01 -1.51 -13.72
N PRO A 453 3.51 -2.74 -13.90
CA PRO A 453 3.11 -3.59 -12.80
C PRO A 453 4.37 -4.02 -12.00
N LYS A 454 5.26 -3.10 -11.66
CA LYS A 454 5.95 -3.14 -10.40
C LYS A 454 4.91 -2.82 -9.34
N TYR A 455 4.18 -3.86 -8.95
CA TYR A 455 3.76 -3.94 -7.56
C TYR A 455 4.96 -3.52 -6.71
N THR A 456 4.81 -2.42 -5.98
CA THR A 456 5.90 -1.96 -5.14
C THR A 456 6.17 -3.02 -4.09
N THR A 457 7.37 -3.54 -4.10
CA THR A 457 7.84 -4.52 -3.13
C THR A 457 8.39 -3.79 -1.92
N TYR A 458 8.65 -4.52 -0.84
CA TYR A 458 9.32 -3.96 0.33
C TYR A 458 10.64 -3.24 -0.02
N SER A 459 11.35 -3.71 -1.06
CA SER A 459 12.61 -3.11 -1.54
C SER A 459 12.42 -1.65 -1.99
N ASP A 460 11.29 -1.33 -2.59
CA ASP A 460 10.98 0.03 -3.06
C ASP A 460 10.70 0.98 -1.89
N TYR A 461 10.20 0.45 -0.76
CA TYR A 461 9.92 1.21 0.46
C TYR A 461 11.10 1.30 1.43
N LYS A 462 12.08 0.38 1.32
CA LYS A 462 13.23 0.27 2.24
C LYS A 462 13.94 1.63 2.48
N PRO A 463 14.21 2.50 1.48
CA PRO A 463 14.86 3.78 1.72
C PRO A 463 14.06 4.72 2.65
N TYR A 464 12.73 4.75 2.50
CA TYR A 464 11.86 5.58 3.33
C TYR A 464 11.75 5.04 4.76
N ILE A 465 11.74 3.72 4.91
CA ILE A 465 11.74 3.04 6.21
C ILE A 465 13.05 3.30 6.95
N GLU A 466 14.20 3.24 6.27
CA GLU A 466 15.50 3.57 6.85
C GLU A 466 15.59 5.06 7.24
N GLN A 467 14.98 5.96 6.45
CA GLN A 467 14.85 7.37 6.82
C GLN A 467 14.04 7.52 8.13
N ILE A 468 12.89 6.85 8.24
CA ILE A 468 12.06 6.84 9.46
C ILE A 468 12.84 6.32 10.67
N LYS A 469 13.62 5.24 10.52
CA LYS A 469 14.47 4.68 11.58
C LYS A 469 15.54 5.66 12.05
N SER A 470 16.22 6.33 11.11
CA SER A 470 17.36 7.18 11.41
C SER A 470 17.00 8.47 12.16
N ASP A 471 15.87 9.09 11.84
CA ASP A 471 15.50 10.42 12.33
C ASP A 471 14.45 10.35 13.45
N GLY A 472 13.51 9.39 13.39
CA GLY A 472 12.48 9.14 14.42
C GLY A 472 11.47 10.28 14.64
N SER A 473 11.68 11.45 14.03
CA SER A 473 10.85 12.65 14.15
C SER A 473 10.43 13.25 12.79
N THR A 474 10.62 12.53 11.69
CA THR A 474 10.18 13.02 10.38
C THR A 474 8.70 12.68 10.20
N LYS A 475 7.90 13.73 9.99
CA LYS A 475 6.46 13.65 9.75
C LYS A 475 6.20 13.43 8.26
N ASP A 476 5.07 12.81 7.92
CA ASP A 476 4.49 12.83 6.57
C ASP A 476 5.35 12.13 5.48
N ILE A 477 6.22 11.17 5.83
CA ILE A 477 7.03 10.40 4.86
C ILE A 477 6.17 9.34 4.12
N MET A 478 5.62 8.37 4.85
CA MET A 478 4.83 7.28 4.26
C MET A 478 3.32 7.48 4.45
N SER A 479 2.90 8.06 5.58
CA SER A 479 1.52 8.49 5.84
C SER A 479 1.51 9.76 6.68
N ILE A 480 0.35 10.40 6.77
CA ILE A 480 0.14 11.66 7.48
C ILE A 480 0.39 11.44 8.98
N GLY A 481 1.19 12.33 9.57
CA GLY A 481 1.54 12.31 10.99
C GLY A 481 2.91 11.68 11.26
N TYR A 482 3.16 11.41 12.54
CA TYR A 482 4.39 10.77 13.00
C TYR A 482 4.18 9.27 13.12
N PRO A 483 5.14 8.45 12.67
CA PRO A 483 5.14 7.04 13.02
C PRO A 483 5.33 6.91 14.53
N ILE A 484 4.46 6.15 15.19
CA ILE A 484 4.51 5.88 16.64
C ILE A 484 5.35 4.64 16.96
N ALA A 485 5.54 3.76 15.98
CA ALA A 485 6.23 2.49 16.12
C ALA A 485 6.64 1.90 14.77
N LEU A 486 7.49 0.87 14.81
CA LEU A 486 7.77 -0.03 13.69
C LEU A 486 7.26 -1.44 14.02
N THR A 487 6.75 -2.17 13.03
CA THR A 487 6.52 -3.62 13.11
C THR A 487 7.53 -4.36 12.26
N ASN A 488 8.07 -5.45 12.80
CA ASN A 488 9.03 -6.31 12.16
C ASN A 488 8.33 -7.61 11.70
N THR A 489 8.58 -8.00 10.45
CA THR A 489 8.01 -9.19 9.83
C THR A 489 9.13 -10.12 9.37
N SER A 490 8.91 -11.43 9.48
CA SER A 490 9.92 -12.45 9.11
C SER A 490 10.37 -12.41 7.65
N GLY A 491 9.63 -11.73 6.77
CA GLY A 491 9.99 -11.49 5.37
C GLY A 491 10.09 -12.76 4.52
N THR A 492 9.95 -12.63 3.20
CA THR A 492 10.15 -13.72 2.21
C THR A 492 11.57 -13.73 1.65
N THR A 493 12.47 -12.87 2.13
CA THR A 493 13.80 -12.61 1.54
C THR A 493 14.97 -12.86 2.52
N GLY A 494 14.71 -13.41 3.72
CA GLY A 494 15.73 -13.64 4.74
C GLY A 494 16.12 -12.41 5.57
N GLU A 495 15.76 -11.19 5.14
CA GLU A 495 15.91 -9.96 5.93
C GLU A 495 14.60 -9.57 6.63
N PRO A 496 14.63 -9.16 7.92
CA PRO A 496 13.45 -8.67 8.61
C PRO A 496 12.89 -7.38 7.98
N LYS A 497 11.62 -7.41 7.56
CA LYS A 497 10.94 -6.25 6.96
C LYS A 497 10.33 -5.38 8.07
N ASN A 498 10.55 -4.07 8.05
CA ASN A 498 10.05 -3.13 9.05
C ASN A 498 8.99 -2.19 8.46
N TYR A 499 7.80 -2.10 9.05
CA TYR A 499 6.74 -1.19 8.59
C TYR A 499 6.38 -0.15 9.65
N PRO A 500 6.21 1.13 9.27
CA PRO A 500 5.79 2.18 10.19
C PRO A 500 4.31 2.09 10.55
N ILE A 501 3.99 2.40 11.81
CA ILE A 501 2.63 2.48 12.34
C ILE A 501 2.32 3.91 12.73
N TYR A 502 1.09 4.34 12.44
CA TYR A 502 0.57 5.66 12.76
C TYR A 502 -0.60 5.59 13.76
N SER A 503 -0.95 6.73 14.36
CA SER A 503 -2.01 6.81 15.36
C SER A 503 -3.43 6.62 14.82
N PHE A 504 -3.66 6.74 13.50
CA PHE A 504 -4.98 6.42 12.93
C PHE A 504 -5.15 4.91 12.73
N ASP A 505 -4.06 4.16 12.59
CA ASP A 505 -4.10 2.70 12.50
C ASP A 505 -4.69 2.14 13.80
N THR A 506 -4.34 2.71 14.97
CA THR A 506 -4.87 2.32 16.29
C THR A 506 -6.39 2.46 16.39
N ASN A 507 -6.99 3.45 15.73
CA ASN A 507 -8.45 3.69 15.73
C ASN A 507 -9.23 2.73 14.82
N ALA A 508 -8.65 2.31 13.69
CA ALA A 508 -9.27 1.31 12.81
C ALA A 508 -9.48 -0.03 13.55
N ILE A 509 -8.52 -0.41 14.40
CA ILE A 509 -8.60 -1.62 15.24
C ILE A 509 -9.76 -1.60 16.22
N TYR A 510 -10.10 -0.45 16.82
CA TYR A 510 -11.26 -0.38 17.72
C TYR A 510 -12.54 -0.79 16.99
N ASN A 511 -12.67 -0.39 15.72
CA ASN A 511 -13.80 -0.76 14.89
C ASN A 511 -13.71 -2.23 14.43
N ASP A 512 -12.54 -2.73 14.05
CA ASP A 512 -12.36 -4.12 13.61
C ASP A 512 -12.56 -5.13 14.77
N CYS A 513 -12.06 -4.81 15.96
CA CYS A 513 -12.33 -5.58 17.19
C CYS A 513 -13.81 -5.55 17.56
N TYR A 514 -14.50 -4.42 17.39
CA TYR A 514 -15.95 -4.34 17.56
C TYR A 514 -16.68 -5.24 16.55
N MET A 515 -16.26 -5.27 15.29
CA MET A 515 -16.84 -6.17 14.27
C MET A 515 -16.60 -7.65 14.62
N LEU A 516 -15.46 -7.99 15.21
CA LEU A 516 -15.22 -9.34 15.74
C LEU A 516 -16.21 -9.73 16.83
N THR A 517 -16.63 -8.80 17.70
CA THR A 517 -17.68 -9.08 18.70
C THR A 517 -19.04 -9.44 18.10
N LYS A 518 -19.23 -9.21 16.80
CA LYS A 518 -20.44 -9.55 16.04
C LYS A 518 -20.27 -10.80 15.18
N SER A 519 -19.07 -11.41 15.14
CA SER A 519 -18.81 -12.63 14.36
C SER A 519 -19.38 -13.88 15.04
N VAL A 520 -19.74 -14.90 14.24
CA VAL A 520 -20.34 -16.16 14.72
C VAL A 520 -19.49 -16.86 15.80
N PRO A 521 -18.15 -16.92 15.71
CA PRO A 521 -17.33 -17.52 16.76
C PRO A 521 -17.43 -16.80 18.11
N PHE A 522 -17.63 -15.48 18.11
CA PHE A 522 -17.59 -14.65 19.31
C PHE A 522 -18.58 -15.07 20.40
N ASN A 523 -19.82 -15.36 19.99
CA ASN A 523 -20.86 -15.78 20.92
C ASN A 523 -20.57 -17.14 21.58
N LEU A 524 -19.68 -17.96 20.99
CA LEU A 524 -19.35 -19.29 21.52
C LEU A 524 -18.35 -19.22 22.68
N PHE A 525 -17.45 -18.23 22.69
CA PHE A 525 -16.42 -18.12 23.73
C PHE A 525 -16.67 -17.00 24.74
N ASN A 526 -17.52 -16.00 24.46
CA ASN A 526 -17.74 -14.88 25.39
C ASN A 526 -18.10 -15.34 26.83
N GLY A 527 -17.33 -14.90 27.82
CA GLY A 527 -17.50 -15.24 29.24
C GLY A 527 -16.97 -16.61 29.67
N CYS A 528 -16.39 -17.41 28.75
CA CYS A 528 -15.86 -18.73 29.06
C CYS A 528 -14.57 -18.65 29.90
N LYS A 529 -14.27 -19.69 30.68
CA LYS A 529 -12.95 -19.84 31.30
C LYS A 529 -11.93 -20.24 30.26
N ALA A 530 -10.86 -19.47 30.12
CA ALA A 530 -9.89 -19.69 29.05
C ALA A 530 -8.44 -19.51 29.49
N ILE A 531 -7.55 -20.02 28.65
CA ILE A 531 -6.13 -19.68 28.67
C ILE A 531 -5.73 -19.10 27.31
N SER A 532 -4.77 -18.17 27.34
CA SER A 532 -4.16 -17.61 26.14
C SER A 532 -2.66 -17.89 26.08
N LEU A 533 -2.20 -18.35 24.92
CA LEU A 533 -0.78 -18.48 24.58
C LEU A 533 -0.27 -17.28 23.75
N ASN A 534 -1.10 -16.26 23.53
CA ASN A 534 -0.78 -15.19 22.60
C ASN A 534 0.38 -14.29 23.08
N SER A 535 0.61 -14.22 24.39
CA SER A 535 1.73 -13.52 25.03
C SER A 535 3.11 -13.98 24.59
N LEU A 536 3.24 -15.21 24.08
CA LEU A 536 4.48 -15.71 23.48
C LEU A 536 4.96 -14.82 22.33
N TYR A 537 4.03 -14.09 21.69
CA TYR A 537 4.25 -13.29 20.50
C TYR A 537 4.32 -11.77 20.76
N TYR A 538 4.00 -11.28 21.97
CA TYR A 538 3.91 -9.84 22.28
C TYR A 538 5.22 -9.18 22.74
N LYS A 539 6.36 -9.79 22.42
CA LYS A 539 7.67 -9.33 22.91
C LYS A 539 8.15 -8.09 22.14
N THR A 540 8.53 -7.05 22.90
CA THR A 540 9.09 -5.79 22.38
C THR A 540 10.61 -5.88 22.30
N PHE A 541 11.20 -5.36 21.22
CA PHE A 541 12.65 -5.11 21.18
C PHE A 541 12.86 -3.61 20.95
N VAL A 542 13.58 -2.98 21.88
CA VAL A 542 14.06 -1.61 21.67
C VAL A 542 15.30 -1.74 20.80
N THR A 543 15.20 -1.39 19.52
CA THR A 543 16.41 -1.19 18.69
C THR A 543 17.11 0.09 19.16
N LYS A 544 18.36 0.31 18.73
CA LYS A 544 19.13 1.52 19.06
C LYS A 544 18.50 2.84 18.54
N ASP A 545 17.36 2.75 17.87
CA ASP A 545 16.64 3.83 17.20
C ASP A 545 15.56 4.43 18.11
N LYS A 546 15.21 5.70 17.92
CA LYS A 546 14.27 6.43 18.79
C LYS A 546 12.82 5.88 18.79
N LEU A 547 12.47 4.98 17.86
CA LEU A 547 11.15 4.36 17.72
C LEU A 547 11.14 2.92 18.25
N LYS A 548 10.07 2.51 18.93
CA LYS A 548 9.88 1.12 19.39
C LYS A 548 9.58 0.21 18.19
N THR A 549 10.26 -0.94 18.12
CA THR A 549 10.01 -1.96 17.11
C THR A 549 9.37 -3.20 17.73
N TYR A 550 8.27 -3.68 17.15
CA TYR A 550 7.51 -4.84 17.64
C TYR A 550 7.62 -6.04 16.71
N LYS A 551 7.56 -7.26 17.26
CA LYS A 551 7.88 -8.52 16.54
C LYS A 551 6.71 -9.14 15.74
N ILE A 552 5.49 -8.72 16.04
CA ILE A 552 4.29 -9.04 15.26
C ILE A 552 3.71 -7.71 14.78
N SER A 553 2.58 -7.69 14.05
CA SER A 553 1.92 -6.43 13.68
C SER A 553 1.97 -5.49 14.89
N ALA A 554 2.63 -4.34 14.77
CA ALA A 554 2.95 -3.50 15.93
C ALA A 554 1.66 -3.03 16.59
N ILE A 555 0.57 -3.03 15.84
CA ILE A 555 -0.81 -2.95 16.27
C ILE A 555 -1.15 -3.94 17.40
N THR A 556 -0.88 -5.24 17.24
CA THR A 556 -1.19 -6.26 18.26
C THR A 556 -0.37 -6.05 19.53
N SER A 557 0.86 -5.56 19.39
CA SER A 557 1.74 -5.28 20.54
C SER A 557 1.46 -3.93 21.21
N ILE A 558 0.98 -2.93 20.47
CA ILE A 558 0.47 -1.66 21.02
C ILE A 558 -0.81 -1.93 21.80
N ALA A 559 -1.74 -2.72 21.23
CA ALA A 559 -2.97 -3.14 21.91
C ALA A 559 -2.70 -3.95 23.20
N ALA A 560 -1.66 -4.78 23.20
CA ALA A 560 -1.25 -5.55 24.39
C ALA A 560 -0.53 -4.70 25.47
N ASN A 561 0.13 -3.59 25.07
CA ASN A 561 0.89 -2.73 25.99
C ASN A 561 0.11 -1.52 26.51
N GLU A 562 -0.83 -0.95 25.75
CA GLU A 562 -1.74 0.12 26.18
C GLU A 562 -2.93 -0.47 26.97
N LYS A 563 -2.60 -1.12 28.09
CA LYS A 563 -3.51 -1.90 28.94
C LYS A 563 -4.69 -1.15 29.57
N GLN A 564 -4.84 0.17 29.39
CA GLN A 564 -5.87 0.93 30.12
C GLN A 564 -7.22 1.07 29.41
N ASN A 565 -7.31 0.95 28.07
CA ASN A 565 -8.60 1.10 27.37
C ASN A 565 -9.13 -0.19 26.73
N ILE A 566 -8.26 -1.18 26.53
CA ILE A 566 -8.60 -2.42 25.81
C ILE A 566 -9.12 -3.51 26.74
N GLU A 567 -8.75 -3.50 28.03
CA GLU A 567 -9.32 -4.42 29.03
C GLU A 567 -10.86 -4.30 29.17
N THR A 568 -11.42 -3.14 28.84
CA THR A 568 -12.88 -2.91 28.87
C THR A 568 -13.59 -3.48 27.64
N ILE A 569 -12.88 -3.70 26.52
CA ILE A 569 -13.45 -4.13 25.23
C ILE A 569 -13.12 -5.59 24.91
N LEU A 570 -11.95 -6.11 25.31
CA LEU A 570 -11.46 -7.47 24.98
C LEU A 570 -11.53 -8.48 26.13
N LYS A 571 -12.30 -8.25 27.20
CA LYS A 571 -12.63 -9.33 28.17
C LYS A 571 -13.58 -10.34 27.52
N PHE A 572 -13.06 -11.06 26.53
CA PHE A 572 -13.78 -12.11 25.82
C PHE A 572 -13.94 -13.33 26.72
N ASN A 573 -12.95 -13.65 27.54
CA ASN A 573 -12.94 -14.82 28.41
C ASN A 573 -12.51 -14.45 29.84
N GLN A 574 -12.89 -15.26 30.82
CA GLN A 574 -12.30 -15.24 32.15
C GLN A 574 -10.94 -15.96 32.08
N ASP A 575 -9.86 -15.19 31.87
CA ASP A 575 -8.51 -15.74 31.90
C ASP A 575 -8.17 -16.22 33.31
N ILE A 576 -7.83 -17.50 33.43
CA ILE A 576 -7.56 -18.16 34.72
C ILE A 576 -6.09 -18.02 35.15
N VAL A 577 -5.22 -17.48 34.28
CA VAL A 577 -3.80 -17.28 34.56
C VAL A 577 -3.56 -15.83 34.99
N PRO A 578 -2.78 -15.58 36.06
CA PRO A 578 -2.45 -14.22 36.49
C PRO A 578 -1.81 -13.40 35.37
N SER A 579 -2.41 -12.26 35.01
CA SER A 579 -2.00 -11.47 33.84
C SER A 579 -0.56 -10.94 33.89
N ILE A 580 0.05 -10.89 35.08
CA ILE A 580 1.46 -10.51 35.26
C ILE A 580 2.43 -11.52 34.65
N ILE A 581 2.06 -12.82 34.62
CA ILE A 581 2.85 -13.91 34.05
C ILE A 581 3.11 -13.62 32.56
N TYR A 582 2.05 -13.24 31.85
CA TYR A 582 2.10 -12.91 30.43
C TYR A 582 2.99 -11.72 30.08
N ASN A 583 3.17 -10.76 31.00
CA ASN A 583 3.94 -9.54 30.70
C ASN A 583 5.41 -9.64 31.11
N LYS A 584 5.73 -10.51 32.09
CA LYS A 584 7.02 -10.50 32.78
C LYS A 584 7.88 -11.73 32.51
N ILE A 585 7.26 -12.86 32.13
CA ILE A 585 8.00 -14.07 31.81
C ILE A 585 8.41 -14.05 30.34
N VAL A 586 9.72 -14.06 30.09
CA VAL A 586 10.29 -13.89 28.75
C VAL A 586 10.52 -15.23 28.06
N ASP A 587 10.86 -16.29 28.79
CA ASP A 587 11.08 -17.60 28.19
C ASP A 587 9.77 -18.35 27.90
N SER A 588 9.73 -19.07 26.78
CA SER A 588 8.50 -19.75 26.33
C SER A 588 8.19 -20.99 27.17
N ASN A 589 9.22 -21.73 27.58
CA ASN A 589 9.07 -22.94 28.40
C ASN A 589 8.65 -22.57 29.82
N ASP A 590 9.26 -21.53 30.40
CA ASP A 590 8.83 -21.00 31.69
C ASP A 590 7.37 -20.55 31.60
N MET A 591 7.00 -19.81 30.55
CA MET A 591 5.61 -19.38 30.36
C MET A 591 4.62 -20.55 30.26
N PHE A 592 4.96 -21.61 29.50
CA PHE A 592 4.15 -22.82 29.42
C PHE A 592 3.99 -23.50 30.78
N LEU A 593 5.09 -23.62 31.53
CA LEU A 593 5.09 -24.19 32.87
C LEU A 593 4.13 -23.45 33.79
N PHE A 594 4.21 -22.12 33.82
CA PHE A 594 3.29 -21.33 34.63
C PHE A 594 1.84 -21.49 34.16
N ILE A 595 1.53 -21.36 32.87
CA ILE A 595 0.15 -21.53 32.36
C ILE A 595 -0.42 -22.90 32.74
N LEU A 596 0.38 -23.98 32.65
CA LEU A 596 -0.04 -25.34 32.99
C LEU A 596 -0.39 -25.51 34.47
N LEU A 597 0.28 -24.80 35.39
CA LEU A 597 -0.02 -24.87 36.83
C LEU A 597 -1.46 -24.44 37.15
N TRP A 598 -1.99 -23.40 36.49
CA TRP A 598 -3.40 -22.99 36.66
C TRP A 598 -4.35 -23.77 35.74
N ALA A 599 -3.95 -24.02 34.49
CA ALA A 599 -4.79 -24.72 33.52
C ALA A 599 -5.18 -26.13 33.99
N LEU A 600 -4.24 -26.90 34.52
CA LEU A 600 -4.50 -28.27 34.97
C LEU A 600 -5.32 -28.33 36.28
N GLN A 601 -5.28 -27.28 37.11
CA GLN A 601 -6.16 -27.15 38.28
C GLN A 601 -7.60 -26.79 37.90
N CYS A 602 -7.82 -26.13 36.76
CA CYS A 602 -9.13 -25.71 36.31
C CYS A 602 -9.81 -26.79 35.46
N LYS A 603 -10.68 -27.60 36.08
CA LYS A 603 -11.47 -28.61 35.34
C LYS A 603 -12.54 -28.00 34.42
N GLU A 604 -12.96 -26.77 34.73
CA GLU A 604 -13.96 -26.00 33.98
C GLU A 604 -13.35 -25.17 32.85
N LEU A 605 -12.13 -25.48 32.40
CA LEU A 605 -11.54 -24.79 31.24
C LEU A 605 -12.38 -25.08 29.99
N GLU A 606 -12.77 -24.03 29.28
CA GLU A 606 -13.68 -24.10 28.14
C GLU A 606 -13.01 -23.71 26.82
N VAL A 607 -11.98 -22.85 26.86
CA VAL A 607 -11.32 -22.34 25.65
C VAL A 607 -9.81 -22.31 25.79
N ILE A 608 -9.09 -22.75 24.76
CA ILE A 608 -7.63 -22.59 24.65
C ILE A 608 -7.34 -21.76 23.40
N SER A 609 -6.65 -20.63 23.57
CA SER A 609 -6.34 -19.71 22.47
C SER A 609 -4.83 -19.59 22.23
N SER A 610 -4.45 -19.49 20.96
CA SER A 610 -3.08 -19.26 20.51
C SER A 610 -3.09 -18.47 19.20
N VAL A 611 -2.01 -17.73 18.89
CA VAL A 611 -1.89 -17.07 17.58
C VAL A 611 -1.73 -18.13 16.50
N PHE A 612 -0.84 -19.10 16.68
CA PHE A 612 -0.58 -20.17 15.71
C PHE A 612 -0.84 -21.54 16.33
N ILE A 613 -1.25 -22.51 15.50
CA ILE A 613 -1.42 -23.90 15.95
C ILE A 613 -0.13 -24.51 16.49
N MET A 614 1.04 -24.11 15.98
CA MET A 614 2.34 -24.62 16.43
C MET A 614 2.60 -24.34 17.92
N SER A 615 2.11 -23.22 18.47
CA SER A 615 2.25 -22.95 19.90
C SER A 615 1.43 -23.93 20.74
N LEU A 616 0.28 -24.39 20.23
CA LEU A 616 -0.47 -25.47 20.88
C LEU A 616 0.33 -26.78 20.82
N VAL A 617 0.91 -27.13 19.67
CA VAL A 617 1.77 -28.33 19.55
C VAL A 617 2.90 -28.30 20.58
N ASN A 618 3.61 -27.17 20.68
CA ASN A 618 4.70 -27.00 21.62
C ASN A 618 4.23 -27.02 23.08
N PHE A 619 3.07 -26.42 23.37
CA PHE A 619 2.48 -26.42 24.70
C PHE A 619 2.15 -27.84 25.20
N PHE A 620 1.51 -28.66 24.36
CA PHE A 620 1.18 -30.04 24.72
C PHE A 620 2.41 -30.95 24.76
N THR A 621 3.39 -30.73 23.86
CA THR A 621 4.66 -31.47 23.88
C THR A 621 5.47 -31.14 25.14
N PHE A 622 5.49 -29.87 25.55
CA PHE A 622 6.11 -29.45 26.80
C PHE A 622 5.40 -30.07 28.00
N MET A 623 4.06 -30.08 27.99
CA MET A 623 3.25 -30.73 29.03
C MET A 623 3.58 -32.22 29.14
N GLU A 624 3.69 -32.96 28.05
CA GLU A 624 4.09 -34.37 28.06
C GLU A 624 5.46 -34.59 28.70
N ASN A 625 6.46 -33.78 28.30
CA ASN A 625 7.82 -33.90 28.80
C ASN A 625 7.99 -33.50 30.28
N LYS A 626 7.09 -32.66 30.82
CA LYS A 626 7.18 -32.10 32.17
C LYS A 626 6.01 -32.50 33.07
N PHE A 627 5.19 -33.47 32.66
CA PHE A 627 3.92 -33.77 33.30
C PHE A 627 4.04 -34.11 34.79
N ASP A 628 4.92 -35.04 35.14
CA ASP A 628 5.14 -35.47 36.53
C ASP A 628 5.63 -34.32 37.41
N PHE A 629 6.52 -33.49 36.85
CA PHE A 629 7.05 -32.31 37.53
C PHE A 629 5.94 -31.30 37.84
N ILE A 630 5.06 -31.04 36.87
CA ILE A 630 3.93 -30.13 37.04
C ILE A 630 2.94 -30.68 38.06
N CYS A 631 2.61 -31.97 38.01
CA CYS A 631 1.70 -32.61 38.95
C CYS A 631 2.19 -32.53 40.40
N LYS A 632 3.49 -32.71 40.64
CA LYS A 632 4.11 -32.55 41.98
C LYS A 632 3.95 -31.13 42.52
N HIS A 633 4.09 -30.11 41.67
CA HIS A 633 3.89 -28.71 42.06
C HIS A 633 2.42 -28.38 42.34
N ILE A 634 1.49 -28.97 41.60
CA ILE A 634 0.04 -28.87 41.86
C ILE A 634 -0.32 -29.55 43.19
N GLU A 635 0.22 -30.74 43.45
CA GLU A 635 0.03 -31.49 44.70
C GLU A 635 0.45 -30.67 45.92
N MET A 636 1.65 -30.08 45.86
CA MET A 636 2.24 -29.32 46.96
C MET A 636 1.75 -27.86 47.02
N GLY A 637 1.13 -27.33 45.96
CA GLY A 637 0.78 -25.91 45.84
C GLY A 637 2.00 -25.00 45.86
N THR A 638 3.09 -25.43 45.21
CA THR A 638 4.37 -24.72 45.18
C THR A 638 4.70 -24.25 43.76
N ILE A 639 5.49 -23.19 43.68
CA ILE A 639 6.01 -22.66 42.42
C ILE A 639 7.43 -23.21 42.22
N PRO A 640 7.85 -23.50 40.98
CA PRO A 640 9.22 -23.92 40.66
C PRO A 640 10.29 -22.97 41.21
N THR A 641 11.44 -23.52 41.61
CA THR A 641 12.60 -22.74 42.10
C THR A 641 13.34 -22.07 40.94
N ASP A 642 14.10 -21.01 41.21
CA ASP A 642 14.86 -20.30 40.17
C ASP A 642 15.86 -21.20 39.43
N GLU A 643 16.39 -22.23 40.09
CA GLU A 643 17.29 -23.22 39.47
C GLU A 643 16.60 -24.10 38.43
N SER A 644 15.27 -24.22 38.49
CA SER A 644 14.46 -25.01 37.56
C SER A 644 13.89 -24.18 36.40
N LEU A 645 14.11 -22.86 36.41
CA LEU A 645 13.65 -21.91 35.40
C LEU A 645 14.82 -21.48 34.50
N SER A 646 14.49 -20.97 33.32
CA SER A 646 15.50 -20.42 32.40
C SER A 646 16.16 -19.14 32.94
N SER A 647 15.44 -18.40 33.79
CA SER A 647 15.92 -17.17 34.43
C SER A 647 15.22 -16.95 35.78
N PRO A 648 15.84 -16.22 36.72
CA PRO A 648 15.23 -15.95 38.03
C PRO A 648 13.92 -15.17 37.90
N LEU A 649 12.91 -15.57 38.67
CA LEU A 649 11.61 -14.90 38.69
C LEU A 649 11.74 -13.44 39.14
N PRO A 650 11.17 -12.48 38.38
CA PRO A 650 11.07 -11.09 38.81
C PRO A 650 10.35 -10.94 40.16
N ILE A 651 10.81 -10.00 40.99
CA ILE A 651 10.31 -9.79 42.36
C ILE A 651 8.82 -9.46 42.39
N ASP A 652 8.36 -8.62 41.46
CA ASP A 652 6.94 -8.26 41.31
C ASP A 652 6.06 -9.46 40.97
N VAL A 653 6.54 -10.37 40.10
CA VAL A 653 5.85 -11.63 39.80
C VAL A 653 5.74 -12.49 41.06
N ARG A 654 6.82 -12.66 41.83
CA ARG A 654 6.77 -13.46 43.07
C ARG A 654 5.77 -12.92 44.07
N LEU A 655 5.73 -11.60 44.26
CA LEU A 655 4.81 -10.96 45.19
C LEU A 655 3.34 -11.20 44.79
N VAL A 656 3.03 -11.08 43.50
CA VAL A 656 1.67 -11.39 43.00
C VAL A 656 1.33 -12.87 43.19
N LEU A 657 2.26 -13.77 42.89
CA LEU A 657 2.02 -15.21 43.05
C LEU A 657 1.97 -15.66 44.52
N GLN A 658 2.43 -14.84 45.47
CA GLN A 658 2.29 -15.06 46.91
C GLN A 658 1.00 -14.44 47.49
N SER A 659 0.31 -13.60 46.73
CA SER A 659 -0.95 -12.98 47.16
C SER A 659 -2.07 -14.02 47.33
N SER A 660 -3.02 -13.77 48.23
CA SER A 660 -4.14 -14.67 48.50
C SER A 660 -5.03 -14.93 47.28
N GLU A 661 -5.04 -14.01 46.31
CA GLU A 661 -5.84 -14.07 45.09
C GLU A 661 -5.24 -15.04 44.05
N TYR A 662 -3.91 -15.01 43.86
CA TYR A 662 -3.23 -15.74 42.78
C TYR A 662 -2.33 -16.89 43.25
N ARG A 663 -2.23 -17.11 44.56
CA ARG A 663 -1.43 -18.21 45.12
C ARG A 663 -1.95 -19.56 44.62
N LEU A 664 -1.03 -20.36 44.07
CA LEU A 664 -1.29 -21.74 43.69
C LEU A 664 -1.70 -22.55 44.94
N LYS A 665 -2.91 -23.09 44.93
CA LYS A 665 -3.43 -23.86 46.07
C LYS A 665 -2.97 -25.32 45.96
N PRO A 666 -2.53 -25.95 47.08
CA PRO A 666 -2.25 -27.39 47.09
C PRO A 666 -3.51 -28.18 46.71
N ASN A 667 -3.40 -29.05 45.72
CA ASN A 667 -4.50 -29.87 45.25
C ASN A 667 -4.06 -31.31 44.94
N PRO A 668 -3.76 -32.12 45.98
CA PRO A 668 -3.28 -33.49 45.81
C PRO A 668 -4.30 -34.39 45.10
N SER A 669 -5.59 -34.19 45.35
CA SER A 669 -6.66 -34.96 44.68
C SER A 669 -6.66 -34.73 43.17
N ARG A 670 -6.50 -33.48 42.73
CA ARG A 670 -6.41 -33.17 41.29
C ARG A 670 -5.11 -33.71 40.69
N ALA A 671 -3.98 -33.61 41.38
CA ALA A 671 -2.72 -34.17 40.90
C ALA A 671 -2.82 -35.69 40.68
N GLN A 672 -3.43 -36.41 41.61
CA GLN A 672 -3.67 -37.86 41.45
C GLN A 672 -4.62 -38.16 40.28
N GLU A 673 -5.72 -37.42 40.15
CA GLU A 673 -6.66 -37.57 39.02
C GLU A 673 -5.94 -37.38 37.66
N LEU A 674 -5.07 -36.37 37.56
CA LEU A 674 -4.28 -36.09 36.34
C LEU A 674 -3.33 -37.25 35.99
N MET A 675 -2.65 -37.82 36.97
CA MET A 675 -1.77 -38.99 36.80
C MET A 675 -2.57 -40.24 36.39
N GLU A 676 -3.76 -40.43 36.95
CA GLU A 676 -4.67 -41.52 36.55
C GLU A 676 -5.20 -41.35 35.11
N ILE A 677 -5.50 -40.12 34.68
CA ILE A 677 -5.92 -39.82 33.31
C ILE A 677 -4.82 -40.21 32.31
N VAL A 678 -3.57 -39.82 32.57
CA VAL A 678 -2.45 -40.09 31.66
C VAL A 678 -2.04 -41.57 31.69
N SER A 679 -2.05 -42.23 32.85
CA SER A 679 -1.65 -43.64 32.94
C SER A 679 -2.53 -44.61 32.14
N LYS A 680 -3.81 -44.28 31.90
CA LYS A 680 -4.74 -45.14 31.14
C LYS A 680 -4.43 -45.20 29.64
N ASN A 681 -4.25 -44.05 28.98
CA ASN A 681 -4.15 -43.96 27.51
C ASN A 681 -3.02 -43.01 27.04
N GLY A 682 -2.03 -42.73 27.89
CA GLY A 682 -0.99 -41.74 27.60
C GLY A 682 -1.59 -40.36 27.27
N PHE A 683 -1.01 -39.68 26.29
CA PHE A 683 -1.43 -38.35 25.83
C PHE A 683 -2.43 -38.36 24.66
N HIS A 684 -2.92 -39.53 24.24
CA HIS A 684 -3.84 -39.65 23.10
C HIS A 684 -5.19 -38.94 23.32
N HIS A 685 -5.55 -37.94 22.51
CA HIS A 685 -6.73 -37.06 22.69
C HIS A 685 -6.86 -36.56 24.14
N ILE A 686 -5.74 -36.11 24.73
CA ILE A 686 -5.66 -35.73 26.15
C ILE A 686 -6.49 -34.48 26.50
N SER A 687 -6.75 -33.58 25.55
CA SER A 687 -7.42 -32.29 25.78
C SER A 687 -8.77 -32.40 26.52
N THR A 688 -9.73 -33.18 26.02
CA THR A 688 -11.06 -33.37 26.65
C THR A 688 -10.99 -34.23 27.92
N ARG A 689 -9.99 -35.10 28.02
CA ARG A 689 -9.77 -35.90 29.24
C ARG A 689 -9.28 -35.05 30.40
N LEU A 690 -8.41 -34.07 30.12
CA LEU A 690 -7.98 -33.07 31.12
C LEU A 690 -9.07 -32.05 31.42
N TRP A 691 -9.77 -31.60 30.37
CA TRP A 691 -10.77 -30.53 30.40
C TRP A 691 -12.09 -30.98 29.76
N PRO A 692 -12.98 -31.64 30.51
CA PRO A 692 -14.24 -32.15 29.98
C PRO A 692 -15.20 -31.09 29.44
N ASN A 693 -15.05 -29.83 29.90
CA ASN A 693 -15.87 -28.70 29.48
C ASN A 693 -15.28 -27.94 28.29
N LEU A 694 -14.19 -28.44 27.68
CA LEU A 694 -13.54 -27.76 26.57
C LEU A 694 -14.48 -27.66 25.36
N LYS A 695 -14.84 -26.43 25.00
CA LYS A 695 -15.79 -26.12 23.92
C LYS A 695 -15.09 -25.90 22.58
N CYS A 696 -13.95 -25.21 22.58
CA CYS A 696 -13.21 -24.94 21.35
C CYS A 696 -11.75 -24.55 21.59
N GLY A 697 -10.94 -24.70 20.53
CA GLY A 697 -9.64 -24.06 20.38
C GLY A 697 -9.77 -22.83 19.47
N ILE A 698 -8.94 -21.81 19.69
CA ILE A 698 -8.87 -20.63 18.81
C ILE A 698 -7.42 -20.49 18.34
N CYS A 699 -7.15 -20.64 17.05
CA CYS A 699 -5.82 -20.40 16.49
C CYS A 699 -5.81 -20.11 15.00
N ILE A 700 -4.79 -19.41 14.50
CA ILE A 700 -4.59 -19.25 13.05
C ILE A 700 -4.09 -20.59 12.50
N LEU A 701 -4.85 -21.10 11.54
CA LEU A 701 -4.55 -22.30 10.78
C LEU A 701 -3.78 -21.91 9.52
N SER A 702 -2.76 -22.69 9.17
CA SER A 702 -1.90 -22.44 8.01
C SER A 702 -1.85 -23.69 7.15
N GLN A 703 -2.10 -23.55 5.85
CA GLN A 703 -1.99 -24.67 4.90
C GLN A 703 -0.58 -25.30 4.92
N ASN A 704 0.45 -24.51 5.20
CA ASN A 704 1.84 -24.98 5.31
C ASN A 704 2.10 -25.82 6.58
N LEU A 705 1.15 -25.89 7.52
CA LEU A 705 1.26 -26.66 8.75
C LEU A 705 0.26 -27.81 8.84
N LYS A 706 -0.49 -28.10 7.78
CA LYS A 706 -1.60 -29.08 7.77
C LYS A 706 -1.18 -30.48 8.27
N GLN A 707 0.04 -30.93 7.96
CA GLN A 707 0.57 -32.21 8.47
C GLN A 707 0.83 -32.21 9.99
N PHE A 708 1.29 -31.09 10.56
CA PHE A 708 1.50 -30.92 12.00
C PHE A 708 0.18 -30.78 12.73
N GLU A 709 -0.76 -30.06 12.11
CA GLU A 709 -2.15 -29.96 12.56
C GLU A 709 -2.79 -31.34 12.63
N LEU A 710 -2.74 -32.13 11.56
CA LEU A 710 -3.28 -33.51 11.54
C LEU A 710 -2.63 -34.40 12.61
N LYS A 711 -1.30 -34.30 12.79
CA LYS A 711 -0.59 -35.06 13.83
C LYS A 711 -0.91 -34.58 15.25
N PHE A 712 -1.09 -33.28 15.45
CA PHE A 712 -1.53 -32.70 16.72
C PHE A 712 -2.96 -33.14 17.05
N LEU A 713 -3.85 -33.09 16.06
CA LEU A 713 -5.24 -33.54 16.15
C LEU A 713 -5.32 -35.05 16.40
N SER A 714 -4.42 -35.85 15.83
CA SER A 714 -4.39 -37.29 16.10
C SER A 714 -3.79 -37.64 17.46
N THR A 715 -2.98 -36.75 18.05
CA THR A 715 -2.23 -37.05 19.27
C THR A 715 -2.82 -36.38 20.51
N TYR A 716 -2.97 -35.07 20.54
CA TYR A 716 -3.30 -34.34 21.77
C TYR A 716 -4.72 -33.79 21.83
N TRP A 717 -5.23 -33.35 20.68
CA TRP A 717 -6.53 -32.69 20.61
C TRP A 717 -7.64 -33.70 20.31
N ASP A 718 -8.80 -33.56 20.94
CA ASP A 718 -9.96 -34.39 20.63
C ASP A 718 -10.68 -33.82 19.41
N PRO A 719 -10.86 -34.58 18.31
CA PRO A 719 -11.53 -34.10 17.10
C PRO A 719 -12.97 -33.63 17.33
N ILE A 720 -13.62 -34.04 18.43
CA ILE A 720 -14.97 -33.57 18.78
C ILE A 720 -14.99 -32.09 19.18
N VAL A 721 -13.85 -31.55 19.64
CA VAL A 721 -13.71 -30.16 20.04
C VAL A 721 -13.22 -29.34 18.83
N PRO A 722 -14.04 -28.43 18.29
CA PRO A 722 -13.65 -27.66 17.12
C PRO A 722 -12.49 -26.70 17.40
N ILE A 723 -11.63 -26.50 16.41
CA ILE A 723 -10.61 -25.43 16.40
C ILE A 723 -11.05 -24.38 15.38
N PHE A 724 -11.26 -23.15 15.86
CA PHE A 724 -11.71 -22.04 15.03
C PHE A 724 -10.52 -21.16 14.61
N PRO A 725 -10.42 -20.80 13.31
CA PRO A 725 -9.61 -19.66 12.91
C PRO A 725 -10.16 -18.40 13.60
N PHE A 726 -9.27 -17.55 14.11
CA PHE A 726 -9.70 -16.31 14.76
C PHE A 726 -9.94 -15.22 13.71
N VAL A 727 -8.89 -14.92 12.95
CA VAL A 727 -8.81 -13.83 11.98
C VAL A 727 -7.71 -14.13 10.98
N TYR A 728 -7.84 -13.59 9.79
CA TYR A 728 -6.74 -13.48 8.84
C TYR A 728 -6.18 -12.06 8.90
N GLY A 729 -4.89 -11.96 9.17
CA GLY A 729 -4.15 -10.72 9.27
C GLY A 729 -2.77 -10.89 8.67
N MET A 730 -2.20 -9.78 8.24
CA MET A 730 -0.82 -9.71 7.74
C MET A 730 -0.01 -8.80 8.65
N SER A 731 1.31 -8.85 8.57
CA SER A 731 2.13 -8.03 9.44
C SER A 731 2.03 -6.55 9.10
N GLU A 732 1.64 -6.24 7.86
CA GLU A 732 1.39 -4.90 7.33
C GLU A 732 0.08 -4.27 7.86
N HIS A 733 -0.94 -5.09 8.17
CA HIS A 733 -2.28 -4.62 8.57
C HIS A 733 -2.98 -5.61 9.51
N TYR A 734 -3.61 -5.09 10.56
CA TYR A 734 -4.34 -5.88 11.55
C TYR A 734 -5.74 -6.25 11.04
N HIS A 735 -6.07 -7.54 11.05
CA HIS A 735 -7.37 -8.11 10.65
C HIS A 735 -7.89 -7.62 9.29
N ILE A 736 -7.43 -8.26 8.22
CA ILE A 736 -7.95 -7.98 6.88
C ILE A 736 -9.13 -8.89 6.52
N ALA A 737 -9.28 -10.06 7.14
CA ALA A 737 -10.45 -10.88 6.91
C ALA A 737 -10.86 -11.67 8.14
N VAL A 738 -12.15 -12.00 8.20
CA VAL A 738 -12.75 -12.80 9.27
C VAL A 738 -13.29 -14.11 8.73
N PRO A 739 -13.26 -15.20 9.49
CA PRO A 739 -13.80 -16.46 9.03
C PRO A 739 -15.33 -16.38 8.87
N LEU A 740 -15.85 -16.90 7.76
CA LEU A 740 -17.29 -16.95 7.48
C LEU A 740 -18.00 -18.00 8.34
N THR A 741 -17.36 -19.16 8.50
CA THR A 741 -17.93 -20.31 9.19
C THR A 741 -16.96 -20.88 10.21
N THR A 742 -17.44 -21.88 10.94
CA THR A 742 -16.64 -22.73 11.83
C THR A 742 -15.66 -23.64 11.09
N ASN A 743 -15.73 -23.75 9.75
CA ASN A 743 -14.81 -24.53 8.93
C ASN A 743 -13.59 -23.70 8.49
N SER A 744 -12.42 -24.34 8.49
CA SER A 744 -11.12 -23.77 8.86
C SER A 744 -10.36 -22.90 7.84
N TYR A 745 -10.90 -22.59 6.66
CA TYR A 745 -10.10 -21.89 5.63
C TYR A 745 -10.87 -20.90 4.75
N GLN A 746 -12.08 -20.51 5.15
CA GLN A 746 -12.91 -19.58 4.37
C GLN A 746 -13.01 -18.24 5.09
N PHE A 747 -12.59 -17.18 4.41
CA PHE A 747 -12.54 -15.84 4.99
C PHE A 747 -13.33 -14.83 4.15
N ILE A 748 -13.84 -13.80 4.81
CA ILE A 748 -14.51 -12.66 4.20
C ILE A 748 -13.65 -11.42 4.50
N PRO A 749 -13.27 -10.64 3.48
CA PRO A 749 -12.52 -9.41 3.69
C PRO A 749 -13.33 -8.40 4.51
N LEU A 750 -12.65 -7.64 5.36
CA LEU A 750 -13.23 -6.51 6.08
C LEU A 750 -13.08 -5.25 5.20
N PRO A 751 -14.15 -4.75 4.54
CA PRO A 751 -14.03 -3.68 3.54
C PRO A 751 -13.63 -2.32 4.10
N ARG A 752 -13.63 -2.16 5.43
CA ARG A 752 -13.21 -0.92 6.12
C ARG A 752 -11.77 -0.96 6.62
N SER A 753 -11.11 -2.12 6.62
CA SER A 753 -9.76 -2.25 7.18
C SER A 753 -8.69 -1.83 6.16
N VAL A 754 -8.81 -2.29 4.91
CA VAL A 754 -7.92 -1.91 3.80
C VAL A 754 -8.67 -1.88 2.46
N TYR A 755 -8.07 -1.22 1.47
CA TYR A 755 -8.50 -1.31 0.07
C TYR A 755 -7.85 -2.56 -0.57
N TYR A 756 -8.67 -3.45 -1.11
CA TYR A 756 -8.22 -4.72 -1.71
C TYR A 756 -8.15 -4.60 -3.23
N GLU A 757 -7.06 -5.09 -3.83
CA GLU A 757 -6.99 -5.39 -5.26
C GLU A 757 -6.44 -6.79 -5.46
N PHE A 758 -6.93 -7.46 -6.50
CA PHE A 758 -6.59 -8.84 -6.81
C PHE A 758 -5.83 -8.92 -8.12
N ILE A 759 -4.80 -9.74 -8.13
CA ILE A 759 -3.99 -10.03 -9.32
C ILE A 759 -4.40 -11.41 -9.79
N GLU A 760 -4.86 -11.52 -11.03
CA GLU A 760 -5.16 -12.81 -11.62
C GLU A 760 -3.85 -13.59 -11.86
N VAL A 761 -3.81 -14.85 -11.42
CA VAL A 761 -2.67 -15.75 -11.65
C VAL A 761 -2.81 -16.35 -13.05
N LYS A 762 -2.05 -15.82 -14.03
CA LYS A 762 -2.03 -16.33 -15.42
C LYS A 762 -1.44 -17.77 -15.48
N ASN A 763 -1.89 -18.55 -16.47
CA ASN A 763 -1.64 -19.99 -16.62
C ASN A 763 -0.16 -20.43 -16.56
N ASP A 764 0.82 -19.60 -16.91
CA ASP A 764 2.24 -19.97 -16.83
C ASP A 764 2.79 -20.04 -15.39
N ASP A 765 2.09 -19.44 -14.43
CA ASP A 765 2.36 -19.57 -12.98
C ASP A 765 1.47 -20.66 -12.33
N ARG A 766 0.56 -21.29 -13.10
CA ARG A 766 -0.16 -22.49 -12.67
C ARG A 766 0.75 -23.68 -12.92
N HIS A 767 1.23 -24.30 -11.84
CA HIS A 767 1.60 -25.70 -11.94
C HIS A 767 0.30 -26.51 -11.99
N ASP A 768 0.02 -27.08 -13.16
CA ASP A 768 -1.11 -27.97 -13.46
C ASP A 768 -1.21 -29.08 -12.40
N ASP A 769 -2.09 -28.95 -11.41
CA ASP A 769 -2.35 -30.03 -10.45
C ASP A 769 -3.78 -30.00 -9.83
N ASP A 770 -4.70 -29.16 -10.32
CA ASP A 770 -6.11 -29.17 -9.87
C ASP A 770 -7.00 -29.79 -10.98
N ASP A 771 -6.95 -31.12 -11.12
CA ASP A 771 -8.03 -31.90 -11.77
C ASP A 771 -9.10 -32.19 -10.70
N ASP A 772 -10.04 -31.26 -10.51
CA ASP A 772 -11.37 -31.57 -10.01
C ASP A 772 -12.36 -30.83 -10.92
N ASP A 773 -12.85 -31.57 -11.93
CA ASP A 773 -14.05 -31.24 -12.70
C ASP A 773 -15.23 -31.11 -11.72
N ASP A 774 -15.87 -29.94 -11.64
CA ASP A 774 -17.31 -29.82 -11.46
C ASP A 774 -17.78 -28.37 -11.73
N ASP A 775 -18.54 -28.24 -12.81
CA ASP A 775 -19.60 -27.26 -13.13
C ASP A 775 -19.35 -25.74 -13.04
N ASP A 776 -18.86 -25.22 -14.16
CA ASP A 776 -19.46 -24.18 -15.00
C ASP A 776 -20.71 -23.43 -14.43
N GLN A 777 -20.49 -22.32 -13.71
CA GLN A 777 -21.32 -21.10 -13.80
C GLN A 777 -20.48 -19.86 -13.46
N SER A 778 -20.16 -19.07 -14.48
CA SER A 778 -19.61 -17.72 -14.34
C SER A 778 -20.69 -16.75 -13.83
N PRO A 779 -20.46 -15.98 -12.74
CA PRO A 779 -21.25 -14.79 -12.47
C PRO A 779 -20.59 -13.57 -13.13
N GLU A 780 -21.46 -12.74 -13.69
CA GLU A 780 -21.21 -11.48 -14.38
C GLU A 780 -20.10 -10.62 -13.74
N SER A 781 -19.24 -10.09 -14.60
CA SER A 781 -18.22 -9.09 -14.30
C SER A 781 -18.84 -7.84 -13.69
N LEU A 782 -18.59 -7.60 -12.40
CA LEU A 782 -18.84 -6.32 -11.75
C LEU A 782 -17.75 -5.32 -12.13
N GLU A 783 -18.20 -4.17 -12.63
CA GLU A 783 -17.40 -3.07 -13.14
C GLU A 783 -16.37 -2.57 -12.10
N LEU A 784 -15.12 -2.48 -12.56
CA LEU A 784 -13.97 -1.95 -11.83
C LEU A 784 -14.04 -0.42 -11.75
N ASP A 785 -14.35 0.11 -10.56
CA ASP A 785 -14.07 1.49 -10.20
C ASP A 785 -12.73 1.56 -9.43
N GLN A 786 -11.79 2.35 -9.95
CA GLN A 786 -10.39 2.45 -9.52
C GLN A 786 -10.17 3.46 -8.38
N ILE A 787 -9.25 3.14 -7.46
CA ILE A 787 -8.67 4.09 -6.49
C ILE A 787 -7.14 3.86 -6.35
N ASP A 788 -6.40 4.98 -6.29
CA ASP A 788 -5.00 5.06 -5.87
C ASP A 788 -4.87 4.67 -4.38
N ALA A 789 -4.59 3.39 -4.12
CA ALA A 789 -3.92 2.95 -2.90
C ALA A 789 -2.46 2.65 -3.26
N LYS A 790 -1.52 2.84 -2.32
CA LYS A 790 -0.15 2.33 -2.47
C LYS A 790 -0.24 0.81 -2.62
N LYS A 791 -0.14 0.30 -3.85
CA LYS A 791 -0.35 -1.10 -4.19
C LYS A 791 0.86 -1.91 -3.75
N GLN A 792 0.72 -2.60 -2.62
CA GLN A 792 1.73 -3.53 -2.13
C GLN A 792 1.25 -4.96 -2.35
N GLU A 793 2.03 -5.77 -3.08
CA GLU A 793 1.73 -7.20 -3.27
C GLU A 793 2.04 -7.96 -1.97
N THR A 794 1.04 -8.67 -1.44
CA THR A 794 1.13 -9.49 -0.23
C THR A 794 1.78 -10.85 -0.49
N GLN A 795 1.89 -11.23 -1.77
CA GLN A 795 2.31 -12.54 -2.24
C GLN A 795 1.37 -13.69 -1.81
N ASP A 796 0.25 -13.41 -1.14
CA ASP A 796 -0.73 -14.44 -0.75
C ASP A 796 -1.61 -14.83 -1.95
N ILE A 797 -1.67 -16.12 -2.26
CA ILE A 797 -2.52 -16.69 -3.31
C ILE A 797 -3.83 -17.14 -2.67
N ILE A 798 -4.94 -16.74 -3.27
CA ILE A 798 -6.29 -17.06 -2.81
C ILE A 798 -7.13 -17.63 -3.94
N LYS A 799 -8.14 -18.43 -3.59
CA LYS A 799 -9.20 -18.89 -4.48
C LYS A 799 -10.52 -18.31 -4.00
N VAL A 800 -11.24 -17.59 -4.85
CA VAL A 800 -12.61 -17.14 -4.54
C VAL A 800 -13.51 -18.35 -4.71
N ILE A 801 -14.25 -18.70 -3.65
CA ILE A 801 -15.07 -19.91 -3.58
C ILE A 801 -16.58 -19.59 -3.48
N GLY A 802 -16.93 -18.31 -3.40
CA GLY A 802 -18.31 -17.87 -3.31
C GLY A 802 -18.41 -16.41 -2.88
N HIS A 803 -19.62 -15.99 -2.50
CA HIS A 803 -19.90 -14.63 -2.05
C HIS A 803 -20.78 -14.64 -0.79
N TYR A 804 -20.49 -13.75 0.14
CA TYR A 804 -21.34 -13.42 1.29
C TYR A 804 -21.95 -12.05 1.05
N TYR A 805 -23.22 -12.02 0.65
CA TYR A 805 -23.84 -10.87 -0.01
C TYR A 805 -23.01 -10.45 -1.24
N THR A 806 -22.38 -9.28 -1.20
CA THR A 806 -21.52 -8.76 -2.27
C THR A 806 -20.03 -8.95 -1.99
N LEU A 807 -19.65 -9.49 -0.83
CA LEU A 807 -18.24 -9.67 -0.46
C LEU A 807 -17.74 -11.05 -0.94
N PRO A 808 -16.54 -11.13 -1.56
CA PRO A 808 -15.99 -12.40 -1.97
C PRO A 808 -15.64 -13.23 -0.73
N VAL A 809 -16.00 -14.51 -0.77
CA VAL A 809 -15.53 -15.51 0.18
C VAL A 809 -14.31 -16.16 -0.46
N TRP A 810 -13.15 -15.94 0.15
CA TRP A 810 -11.89 -16.44 -0.36
C TRP A 810 -11.35 -17.58 0.52
N GLN A 811 -10.58 -18.48 -0.09
CA GLN A 811 -9.82 -19.52 0.55
C GLN A 811 -8.34 -19.25 0.28
N LEU A 812 -7.51 -19.23 1.33
CA LEU A 812 -6.07 -19.05 1.18
C LEU A 812 -5.46 -20.32 0.56
N CYS A 813 -4.78 -20.21 -0.57
CA CYS A 813 -4.20 -21.33 -1.33
C CYS A 813 -2.69 -21.48 -1.14
N GLY A 814 -2.00 -20.44 -0.70
CA GLY A 814 -0.55 -20.45 -0.48
C GLY A 814 0.06 -19.06 -0.56
N ARG A 815 1.39 -19.00 -0.71
CA ARG A 815 2.13 -17.78 -1.03
C ARG A 815 2.96 -17.98 -2.29
N ARG A 816 3.12 -16.93 -3.08
CA ARG A 816 3.93 -16.86 -4.30
C ARG A 816 5.42 -16.96 -3.95
N GLY A 817 6.11 -17.89 -4.59
CA GLY A 817 7.51 -18.24 -4.34
C GLY A 817 7.68 -19.54 -3.53
N GLN A 818 8.57 -20.44 -3.95
CA GLN A 818 8.87 -21.67 -3.20
C GLN A 818 9.74 -21.35 -1.98
N TYR A 819 9.24 -21.65 -0.77
CA TYR A 819 9.99 -21.55 0.47
C TYR A 819 9.64 -22.70 1.43
N LEU A 820 10.57 -23.02 2.32
CA LEU A 820 10.42 -24.00 3.40
C LEU A 820 10.27 -23.27 4.74
N SER A 821 9.37 -23.75 5.61
CA SER A 821 9.13 -23.19 6.94
C SER A 821 8.56 -24.24 7.91
N ILE A 822 9.15 -24.34 9.11
CA ILE A 822 8.66 -25.15 10.23
C ILE A 822 7.76 -24.31 11.14
N VAL A 823 8.17 -23.06 11.44
CA VAL A 823 7.41 -22.15 12.31
C VAL A 823 6.97 -20.93 11.52
N THR A 824 7.81 -19.91 11.44
CA THR A 824 7.58 -18.66 10.66
C THR A 824 8.84 -18.22 9.92
N GLU A 825 9.92 -18.99 10.02
CA GLU A 825 11.15 -18.76 9.28
C GLU A 825 10.92 -19.17 7.83
N HIS A 826 10.94 -18.20 6.91
CA HIS A 826 10.78 -18.44 5.49
C HIS A 826 12.15 -18.55 4.84
N VAL A 827 12.54 -19.75 4.42
CA VAL A 827 13.78 -19.99 3.68
C VAL A 827 13.43 -20.29 2.24
N THR A 828 13.79 -19.40 1.31
CA THR A 828 13.45 -19.54 -0.11
C THR A 828 14.25 -20.64 -0.79
N GLU A 829 13.71 -21.17 -1.90
CA GLU A 829 14.40 -22.13 -2.77
C GLU A 829 15.75 -21.60 -3.25
N MET A 830 15.81 -20.34 -3.69
CA MET A 830 17.05 -19.70 -4.13
C MET A 830 18.10 -19.69 -3.00
N LYS A 831 17.69 -19.36 -1.76
CA LYS A 831 18.60 -19.34 -0.62
C LYS A 831 19.07 -20.74 -0.22
N LEU A 832 18.18 -21.72 -0.24
CA LEU A 832 18.54 -23.12 -0.01
C LEU A 832 19.53 -23.61 -1.06
N ARG A 833 19.30 -23.30 -2.34
CA ARG A 833 20.20 -23.63 -3.44
C ARG A 833 21.59 -23.01 -3.23
N GLU A 834 21.66 -21.70 -2.96
CA GLU A 834 22.93 -21.02 -2.66
C GLU A 834 23.70 -21.68 -1.50
N ILE A 835 23.00 -22.01 -0.41
CA ILE A 835 23.60 -22.65 0.76
C ILE A 835 24.12 -24.05 0.40
N ILE A 836 23.27 -24.87 -0.23
CA ILE A 836 23.60 -26.27 -0.53
C ILE A 836 24.71 -26.35 -1.56
N ASP A 837 24.63 -25.57 -2.64
CA ASP A 837 25.69 -25.52 -3.65
C ASP A 837 27.01 -25.07 -3.02
N SER A 838 26.99 -24.08 -2.10
CA SER A 838 28.21 -23.62 -1.40
C SER A 838 28.86 -24.70 -0.54
N ILE A 839 28.07 -25.51 0.18
CA ILE A 839 28.63 -26.57 1.04
C ILE A 839 29.03 -27.80 0.23
N LEU A 840 28.34 -28.12 -0.87
CA LEU A 840 28.67 -29.28 -1.71
C LEU A 840 29.87 -29.04 -2.63
N LEU A 841 30.15 -27.78 -3.00
CA LEU A 841 31.35 -27.38 -3.74
C LEU A 841 32.66 -27.86 -3.06
N GLU A 842 32.69 -27.84 -1.73
CA GLU A 842 33.84 -28.26 -0.92
C GLU A 842 34.09 -29.79 -0.94
N TYR A 843 33.10 -30.58 -1.39
CA TYR A 843 33.17 -32.04 -1.42
C TYR A 843 32.99 -32.59 -2.84
N THR A 844 33.27 -31.78 -3.87
CA THR A 844 33.11 -32.16 -5.28
C THR A 844 33.90 -33.41 -5.69
N GLU A 845 35.08 -33.65 -5.09
CA GLU A 845 35.87 -34.87 -5.32
C GLU A 845 35.19 -36.15 -4.78
N GLU A 846 34.26 -35.99 -3.83
CA GLU A 846 33.48 -37.08 -3.26
C GLU A 846 32.25 -37.46 -4.12
N PHE A 847 31.92 -36.65 -5.14
CA PHE A 847 30.84 -36.94 -6.09
C PHE A 847 31.42 -37.18 -7.49
N THR A 848 30.91 -38.19 -8.21
CA THR A 848 31.36 -38.55 -9.57
C THR A 848 30.76 -37.65 -10.66
N SER A 849 29.55 -37.14 -10.44
CA SER A 849 28.93 -36.11 -11.28
C SER A 849 29.37 -34.71 -10.83
N SER A 850 29.61 -33.81 -11.79
CA SER A 850 29.96 -32.40 -11.53
C SER A 850 28.93 -31.62 -10.69
N THR A 851 27.72 -32.16 -10.49
CA THR A 851 26.66 -31.57 -9.66
C THR A 851 25.84 -32.67 -8.96
N PRO A 852 26.05 -32.93 -7.65
CA PRO A 852 25.25 -33.90 -6.90
C PRO A 852 23.76 -33.51 -6.91
N GLN A 853 22.87 -34.50 -7.02
CA GLN A 853 21.43 -34.28 -7.01
C GLN A 853 20.91 -34.29 -5.58
N TYR A 854 20.11 -33.29 -5.24
CA TYR A 854 19.58 -33.12 -3.90
C TYR A 854 18.16 -32.55 -3.88
N THR A 855 17.46 -32.75 -2.77
CA THR A 855 16.17 -32.14 -2.49
C THR A 855 16.05 -31.84 -0.99
N VAL A 856 15.19 -30.90 -0.63
CA VAL A 856 14.97 -30.47 0.76
C VAL A 856 13.50 -30.57 1.11
N PHE A 857 13.21 -31.11 2.29
CA PHE A 857 11.86 -31.17 2.84
C PHE A 857 11.88 -31.08 4.37
N ILE A 858 10.69 -31.03 4.98
CA ILE A 858 10.54 -31.02 6.44
C ILE A 858 10.11 -32.40 6.90
N ASP A 859 10.76 -32.91 7.95
CA ASP A 859 10.29 -34.06 8.71
C ASP A 859 10.27 -33.73 10.21
N LYS A 860 9.07 -33.75 10.81
CA LYS A 860 8.85 -33.28 12.17
C LYS A 860 9.38 -31.84 12.32
N LEU A 861 10.23 -31.56 13.32
CA LEU A 861 10.79 -30.23 13.55
C LEU A 861 12.18 -30.06 12.91
N SER A 862 12.55 -30.87 11.91
CA SER A 862 13.87 -30.83 11.26
C SER A 862 13.77 -30.55 9.76
N TYR A 863 14.71 -29.74 9.26
CA TYR A 863 15.00 -29.65 7.83
C TYR A 863 15.74 -30.92 7.41
N VAL A 864 15.29 -31.56 6.33
CA VAL A 864 15.89 -32.78 5.79
C VAL A 864 16.53 -32.46 4.45
N LEU A 865 17.85 -32.61 4.37
CA LEU A 865 18.62 -32.52 3.13
C LEU A 865 18.85 -33.94 2.60
N ALA A 866 18.23 -34.28 1.49
CA ALA A 866 18.39 -35.59 0.87
C ALA A 866 19.28 -35.50 -0.37
N ILE A 867 20.33 -36.33 -0.43
CA ILE A 867 21.38 -36.29 -1.47
C ILE A 867 21.54 -37.68 -2.07
N GLU A 868 21.61 -37.77 -3.40
CA GLU A 868 21.93 -39.02 -4.09
C GLU A 868 23.41 -39.40 -3.92
N VAL A 869 23.66 -40.69 -3.64
CA VAL A 869 25.00 -41.27 -3.60
C VAL A 869 25.17 -42.20 -4.79
N ASP A 870 26.31 -42.08 -5.47
CA ASP A 870 26.66 -42.97 -6.57
C ASP A 870 26.93 -44.41 -6.09
N ASP A 871 26.56 -45.39 -6.91
CA ASP A 871 26.63 -46.81 -6.57
C ASP A 871 28.07 -47.29 -6.33
N ASP A 872 29.06 -46.67 -6.99
CA ASP A 872 30.50 -47.01 -6.89
C ASP A 872 31.15 -46.59 -5.56
N LYS A 873 30.50 -45.74 -4.74
CA LYS A 873 31.03 -45.24 -3.46
C LYS A 873 30.33 -45.78 -2.21
N LYS A 874 29.40 -46.73 -2.37
CA LYS A 874 28.70 -47.39 -1.25
C LYS A 874 29.61 -48.16 -0.30
N GLU A 875 30.82 -48.54 -0.73
CA GLU A 875 31.73 -49.39 0.06
C GLU A 875 32.43 -48.65 1.22
N ASN A 876 32.25 -47.33 1.40
CA ASN A 876 32.87 -46.55 2.47
C ASN A 876 31.84 -45.77 3.32
N GLU A 877 30.91 -46.51 3.93
CA GLU A 877 29.83 -45.97 4.77
C GLU A 877 30.36 -45.08 5.90
N ASP A 878 31.46 -45.47 6.56
CA ASP A 878 32.07 -44.70 7.65
C ASP A 878 32.50 -43.29 7.21
N ARG A 879 33.09 -43.19 6.00
CA ARG A 879 33.50 -41.91 5.42
C ARG A 879 32.29 -41.05 5.06
N LEU A 880 31.24 -41.64 4.49
CA LEU A 880 30.01 -40.91 4.15
C LEU A 880 29.22 -40.49 5.40
N GLN A 881 29.27 -41.26 6.49
CA GLN A 881 28.72 -40.82 7.77
C GLN A 881 29.49 -39.63 8.35
N GLN A 882 30.82 -39.63 8.26
CA GLN A 882 31.65 -38.50 8.69
C GLN A 882 31.36 -37.24 7.85
N ILE A 883 31.33 -37.37 6.53
CA ILE A 883 30.96 -36.27 5.61
C ILE A 883 29.53 -35.79 5.90
N GLY A 884 28.59 -36.71 6.14
CA GLY A 884 27.20 -36.37 6.47
C GLY A 884 27.08 -35.54 7.74
N LYS A 885 27.90 -35.81 8.78
CA LYS A 885 27.92 -35.01 10.02
C LYS A 885 28.45 -33.61 9.77
N GLU A 886 29.52 -33.49 8.98
CA GLU A 886 30.09 -32.19 8.60
C GLU A 886 29.11 -31.38 7.76
N LEU A 887 28.45 -32.01 6.78
CA LEU A 887 27.43 -31.38 5.94
C LEU A 887 26.20 -30.96 6.76
N CYS A 888 25.68 -31.79 7.66
CA CYS A 888 24.61 -31.40 8.58
C CYS A 888 24.98 -30.16 9.40
N LEU A 889 26.19 -30.14 9.95
CA LEU A 889 26.65 -29.05 10.82
C LEU A 889 26.85 -27.75 10.04
N LYS A 890 27.46 -27.82 8.85
CA LYS A 890 27.62 -26.67 7.95
C LYS A 890 26.28 -26.17 7.42
N PHE A 891 25.36 -27.07 7.09
CA PHE A 891 24.01 -26.73 6.65
C PHE A 891 23.24 -26.00 7.76
N ASP A 892 23.26 -26.50 9.00
CA ASP A 892 22.66 -25.84 10.15
C ASP A 892 23.28 -24.45 10.37
N GLN A 893 24.61 -24.34 10.38
CA GLN A 893 25.31 -23.07 10.56
C GLN A 893 24.96 -22.05 9.46
N LYS A 894 24.98 -22.44 8.20
CA LYS A 894 24.65 -21.56 7.07
C LYS A 894 23.18 -21.11 7.09
N LEU A 895 22.26 -21.97 7.52
CA LEU A 895 20.87 -21.58 7.76
C LEU A 895 20.76 -20.56 8.90
N GLN A 896 21.51 -20.74 9.98
CA GLN A 896 21.55 -19.78 11.10
C GLN A 896 22.19 -18.43 10.73
N GLU A 897 23.23 -18.44 9.88
CA GLU A 897 23.88 -17.23 9.36
C GLU A 897 22.98 -16.46 8.39
N SER A 898 22.21 -17.18 7.56
CA SER A 898 21.39 -16.59 6.51
C SER A 898 19.97 -16.21 6.97
N ASN A 899 19.49 -16.77 8.09
CA ASN A 899 18.15 -16.53 8.59
C ASN A 899 18.14 -16.44 10.12
N GLU A 900 18.01 -15.21 10.65
CA GLU A 900 17.99 -14.93 12.09
C GLU A 900 16.80 -15.57 12.81
N GLU A 901 15.64 -15.75 12.15
CA GLU A 901 14.49 -16.44 12.75
C GLU A 901 14.76 -17.94 12.88
N TYR A 902 15.36 -18.58 11.86
CA TYR A 902 15.81 -19.97 11.95
C TYR A 902 16.78 -20.14 13.12
N LYS A 903 17.82 -19.28 13.21
CA LYS A 903 18.78 -19.27 14.33
C LYS A 903 18.13 -19.16 15.68
N ARG A 904 17.16 -18.25 15.82
CA ARG A 904 16.43 -18.06 17.06
C ARG A 904 15.60 -19.29 17.43
N TYR A 905 14.82 -19.83 16.50
CA TYR A 905 13.99 -21.02 16.77
C TYR A 905 14.84 -22.27 17.01
N ARG A 906 15.99 -22.38 16.35
CA ARG A 906 17.00 -23.41 16.59
C ARG A 906 17.60 -23.31 17.99
N THR A 907 17.92 -22.09 18.45
CA THR A 907 18.43 -21.81 19.80
C THR A 907 17.38 -22.11 20.88
N ASN A 908 16.12 -21.76 20.62
CA ASN A 908 15.00 -22.00 21.53
C ASN A 908 14.43 -23.43 21.47
N GLN A 909 15.03 -24.33 20.67
CA GLN A 909 14.59 -25.71 20.47
C GLN A 909 13.20 -25.87 19.83
N ASN A 910 12.68 -24.82 19.20
CA ASN A 910 11.47 -24.89 18.37
C ASN A 910 11.75 -25.57 17.02
N ILE A 911 13.00 -25.50 16.54
CA ILE A 911 13.51 -26.24 15.38
C ILE A 911 14.60 -27.19 15.88
N SER A 912 14.46 -28.46 15.51
CA SER A 912 15.42 -29.53 15.80
C SER A 912 16.61 -29.47 14.84
N SER A 913 17.71 -30.15 15.18
CA SER A 913 18.86 -30.28 14.28
C SER A 913 18.43 -30.80 12.90
N PRO A 914 19.01 -30.30 11.80
CA PRO A 914 18.73 -30.82 10.47
C PRO A 914 19.19 -32.27 10.34
N ILE A 915 18.58 -32.98 9.39
CA ILE A 915 18.84 -34.38 9.09
C ILE A 915 19.38 -34.48 7.67
N LEU A 916 20.38 -35.31 7.45
CA LEU A 916 20.87 -35.62 6.12
C LEU A 916 20.51 -37.06 5.74
N LEU A 917 19.87 -37.21 4.59
CA LEU A 917 19.47 -38.50 4.04
C LEU A 917 20.31 -38.81 2.81
N TRP A 918 21.01 -39.93 2.86
CA TRP A 918 21.70 -40.46 1.69
C TRP A 918 20.75 -41.36 0.91
N LEU A 919 20.56 -41.08 -0.37
CA LEU A 919 19.65 -41.80 -1.27
C LEU A 919 20.42 -42.68 -2.25
N LYS A 920 19.76 -43.76 -2.70
CA LYS A 920 20.28 -44.56 -3.81
C LYS A 920 20.40 -43.70 -5.07
N TYR A 921 21.40 -43.99 -5.90
CA TYR A 921 21.57 -43.36 -7.20
C TYR A 921 20.27 -43.42 -8.03
N ASN A 922 19.97 -42.36 -8.78
CA ASN A 922 18.76 -42.19 -9.60
C ASN A 922 17.41 -42.11 -8.86
N THR A 923 17.38 -42.03 -7.53
CA THR A 923 16.13 -41.88 -6.76
C THR A 923 15.36 -40.61 -7.11
N LEU A 924 16.04 -39.46 -7.13
CA LEU A 924 15.51 -38.12 -7.42
C LEU A 924 15.39 -37.85 -8.93
N THR A 925 16.37 -38.24 -9.74
CA THR A 925 16.39 -37.93 -11.18
C THR A 925 15.41 -38.77 -12.00
N THR A 926 15.35 -40.08 -11.77
CA THR A 926 14.51 -41.00 -12.54
C THR A 926 13.38 -41.58 -11.69
N GLY A 927 13.66 -41.97 -10.45
CA GLY A 927 12.71 -42.64 -9.55
C GLY A 927 11.50 -41.79 -9.18
N THR A 928 11.68 -40.53 -8.75
CA THR A 928 10.55 -39.65 -8.42
C THR A 928 9.71 -39.28 -9.64
N ARG A 929 10.34 -39.15 -10.82
CA ARG A 929 9.68 -38.86 -12.10
C ARG A 929 8.81 -40.03 -12.56
N GLU A 930 9.35 -41.25 -12.55
CA GLU A 930 8.59 -42.47 -12.87
C GLU A 930 7.46 -42.74 -11.86
N TYR A 931 7.71 -42.48 -10.58
CA TYR A 931 6.71 -42.62 -9.52
C TYR A 931 5.53 -41.67 -9.74
N ARG A 932 5.79 -40.40 -10.08
CA ARG A 932 4.75 -39.41 -10.41
C ARG A 932 3.99 -39.78 -11.68
N LEU A 933 4.68 -40.21 -12.74
CA LEU A 933 4.05 -40.66 -14.00
C LEU A 933 3.14 -41.88 -13.84
N LYS A 934 3.45 -42.80 -12.92
CA LYS A 934 2.57 -43.94 -12.61
C LYS A 934 1.30 -43.54 -11.86
N LYS A 935 1.29 -42.37 -11.22
CA LYS A 935 0.15 -41.84 -10.45
C LYS A 935 -0.66 -40.78 -11.20
N SER A 936 -0.07 -40.04 -12.14
CA SER A 936 -0.80 -39.02 -12.90
C SER A 936 -1.54 -39.62 -14.10
N LYS A 937 -2.87 -39.49 -14.12
CA LYS A 937 -3.70 -39.86 -15.28
C LYS A 937 -3.79 -38.67 -16.24
N GLY A 938 -2.72 -38.33 -16.97
CA GLY A 938 -2.84 -37.39 -18.08
C GLY A 938 -1.63 -36.52 -18.45
N SER A 939 -0.61 -36.41 -17.60
CA SER A 939 0.54 -35.53 -17.86
C SER A 939 1.60 -36.18 -18.77
N GLY A 940 2.06 -35.44 -19.79
CA GLY A 940 3.09 -35.90 -20.72
C GLY A 940 4.48 -35.98 -20.06
N ALA A 941 5.26 -37.00 -20.40
CA ALA A 941 6.56 -37.31 -19.77
C ALA A 941 7.56 -36.13 -19.71
N ASN A 942 7.45 -35.12 -20.58
CA ASN A 942 8.36 -33.99 -20.69
C ASN A 942 8.02 -32.79 -19.78
N GLN A 943 6.88 -32.78 -19.08
CA GLN A 943 6.45 -31.65 -18.23
C GLN A 943 6.91 -31.71 -16.77
N LEU A 944 7.47 -32.83 -16.30
CA LEU A 944 7.83 -33.04 -14.89
C LEU A 944 9.33 -32.79 -14.63
N LYS A 945 9.69 -31.64 -14.06
CA LYS A 945 11.04 -31.33 -13.54
C LYS A 945 11.20 -31.84 -12.10
N SER A 946 12.42 -32.23 -11.71
CA SER A 946 12.76 -32.53 -10.31
C SER A 946 12.63 -31.26 -9.46
N GLN A 947 11.90 -31.34 -8.35
CA GLN A 947 11.68 -30.22 -7.44
C GLN A 947 12.79 -30.15 -6.40
N LEU A 948 13.40 -28.97 -6.24
CA LEU A 948 14.41 -28.74 -5.22
C LEU A 948 13.80 -28.78 -3.81
N ILE A 949 12.61 -28.19 -3.66
CA ILE A 949 11.82 -28.22 -2.43
C ILE A 949 10.65 -29.18 -2.60
N LEU A 950 10.54 -30.16 -1.70
CA LEU A 950 9.33 -30.96 -1.57
C LEU A 950 8.52 -30.42 -0.40
N ASN A 951 7.41 -29.78 -0.73
CA ASN A 951 6.47 -29.24 0.23
C ASN A 951 5.47 -30.32 0.71
N ASN A 952 4.56 -29.94 1.59
CA ASN A 952 3.55 -30.84 2.17
C ASN A 952 2.58 -31.46 1.14
N ARG A 953 2.55 -31.02 -0.12
CA ARG A 953 1.74 -31.63 -1.18
C ARG A 953 2.45 -32.81 -1.86
N SER A 954 3.72 -33.05 -1.52
CA SER A 954 4.57 -34.12 -2.05
C SER A 954 4.69 -35.34 -1.12
N GLU A 955 3.73 -35.59 -0.22
CA GLU A 955 3.81 -36.66 0.80
C GLU A 955 4.16 -38.03 0.21
N ASP A 956 3.53 -38.41 -0.90
CA ASP A 956 3.79 -39.67 -1.57
C ASP A 956 5.22 -39.77 -2.11
N VAL A 957 5.78 -38.65 -2.57
CA VAL A 957 7.14 -38.54 -3.08
C VAL A 957 8.14 -38.55 -1.92
N ILE A 958 7.83 -37.86 -0.81
CA ILE A 958 8.64 -37.87 0.42
C ILE A 958 8.68 -39.29 1.00
N LYS A 959 7.54 -40.01 0.97
CA LYS A 959 7.48 -41.42 1.38
C LYS A 959 8.36 -42.29 0.50
N PHE A 960 8.26 -42.15 -0.82
CA PHE A 960 9.13 -42.85 -1.77
C PHE A 960 10.63 -42.55 -1.53
N ILE A 961 10.99 -41.30 -1.25
CA ILE A 961 12.37 -40.90 -0.93
C ILE A 961 12.85 -41.58 0.36
N LYS A 962 12.02 -41.58 1.42
CA LYS A 962 12.33 -42.25 2.68
C LYS A 962 12.46 -43.77 2.54
N GLU A 963 11.69 -44.39 1.64
CA GLU A 963 11.79 -45.82 1.32
C GLU A 963 13.06 -46.17 0.53
N ASN A 964 13.63 -45.21 -0.22
CA ASN A 964 14.86 -45.37 -0.99
C ASN A 964 16.11 -44.82 -0.30
N LYS A 965 16.02 -44.54 1.01
CA LYS A 965 17.19 -44.14 1.81
C LYS A 965 18.18 -45.29 1.94
N VAL A 966 19.46 -44.96 1.90
CA VAL A 966 20.57 -45.87 2.23
C VAL A 966 20.82 -45.79 3.74
N PHE A 967 21.07 -44.60 4.28
CA PHE A 967 21.19 -44.32 5.72
C PHE A 967 20.89 -42.85 6.04
N GLU A 968 20.77 -42.53 7.34
CA GLU A 968 20.39 -41.22 7.88
C GLU A 968 21.48 -40.74 8.84
N THR A 969 21.90 -39.48 8.69
CA THR A 969 22.85 -38.81 9.58
C THR A 969 22.14 -37.66 10.30
N ARG A 970 22.38 -37.53 11.61
CA ARG A 970 21.83 -36.49 12.47
C ARG A 970 22.91 -35.65 13.12
#